data_AF-F6UY99-F1
#
_entry.id   AF-F6UY99-F1
#
_cell.length_a   1.000
_cell.length_b   1.000
_cell.length_c   1.000
_cell.angle_alpha   90.00
_cell.angle_beta   90.00
_cell.angle_gamma   90.00
#
_symmetry.space_group_name_H-M   'P 1'
#
loop_
_entity.id
_entity.type
_entity.pdbx_description
1 polymer ?
#
loop_
_entity_poly.entity_id
_entity_poly.type
_entity_poly.pdbx_seq_one_letter_code
_entity_poly.pdbx_strand_id
1 'polypeptide(L)'
;MTECEFAVVQYGAIIQTEFDLLESRKGRFILQKVQDIKQVGNVTKTASALDHVLESVFTEEHGSSETATKIILVLTDGDIFMDPMDINDVMNNSKMKKIERFVIGVGEAFQKEKALKTLKTIASQGEEHLLTVDDYSKLEGLLTSLQQKIIGIEGTKGDAFELELAEAGFAVHLKNNESMILGTAGAFDWSGGLMLYQMNTQPHKITFLNETKEKTAEASYSYLGYSVTAAQRQHTSLYIAGAPRHSNVGKVLIFEEDIRTYRLAQELTGEQIGSYFGSELCSVDIDMDSNTDLLMVGAPFYHIKGEEGRVYVYRLNDEGHHKFFETLEQPQYPFARFGYSIANVGDINKDGYRDIAIGAPLEGHLENPESFGSVYIYNGESNSIRTTPSQRIRASTIKKAPHYCPYFGLSVDGGLDLTNDGYPDVAVGSLGNLIILRSRPVIKLQASVDLTPKVIPVINGNTSLTARLCFTITPFKPQEFLKSHLHYAVDLDVEMKQKRIEFRKGDSGNGKLFLVNVKCSDLVLTVLPCTDCFTSIKIKVSYTLVSDLNRDLPAPILDVYDNAHNHTYFEIPYEKDCNNKPVCVPELHLTTRLSGNELIVGYTRDLIMNISLVNSGDGSYLTTMMVIYPKSLQFKLVKTPAFPVVKCSPPEMLPTFSSVMSCSIGYPVFSKSSAEFSIILQLEEVRFPTEKAVISLNVSNINDGSQPLTKPIELSVKHSFTAILTGPKTEIFVNVSEESAHSVDIQYTFHVNGENQFQVPLILDVQMPVKIKGFNIGTVKAIQKTKNPTQCKNETKPCRSDLQIATAKQSLGSCTCVNIKCNMTDDREDITVTAEMSLLELNKLIGDTQELIVTGEILYNSSLYQNLKHGDHKAQITITLLKHEIIYTLPVIIGSTIGGILLLLIIVVILVKCGFFNRKYKTAELEE
;
A
#
# COMPACT_ATOMS: atom_id res chain seq x y z
N MET A 1 -2.38 6.10 37.97
CA MET A 1 -2.23 6.40 39.42
C MET A 1 -2.43 5.09 40.15
N THR A 2 -1.34 4.51 40.65
CA THR A 2 -1.38 3.41 41.61
C THR A 2 -2.15 3.89 42.84
N GLU A 3 -3.30 3.27 43.15
CA GLU A 3 -4.09 3.62 44.34
C GLU A 3 -3.34 3.11 45.58
N CYS A 4 -2.62 4.01 46.27
CA CYS A 4 -2.07 3.72 47.59
C CYS A 4 -3.15 3.91 48.66
N GLU A 5 -3.43 2.85 49.44
CA GLU A 5 -4.25 2.91 50.64
C GLU A 5 -3.36 3.05 51.87
N PHE A 6 -3.80 3.85 52.84
CA PHE A 6 -2.99 4.21 54.01
C PHE A 6 -3.66 3.80 55.32
N ALA A 7 -2.88 3.32 56.28
CA ALA A 7 -3.33 3.15 57.66
C ALA A 7 -2.33 3.84 58.58
N VAL A 8 -2.82 4.37 59.71
CA VAL A 8 -1.95 4.99 60.72
C VAL A 8 -2.16 4.28 62.04
N VAL A 9 -1.06 3.74 62.57
CA VAL A 9 -0.99 3.17 63.91
C VAL A 9 -0.07 4.03 64.75
N GLN A 10 -0.60 4.53 65.85
CA GLN A 10 0.15 5.24 66.86
C GLN A 10 0.48 4.29 68.02
N TYR A 11 1.69 4.39 68.57
CA TYR A 11 2.12 3.51 69.66
C TYR A 11 2.87 4.27 70.76
N GLY A 12 2.58 3.89 72.01
CA GLY A 12 3.19 4.40 73.22
C GLY A 12 2.72 3.60 74.44
N ALA A 13 2.12 4.25 75.45
CA ALA A 13 1.42 3.58 76.55
C ALA A 13 0.41 2.52 76.06
N ILE A 14 -0.35 2.87 75.03
CA ILE A 14 -1.27 2.01 74.28
C ILE A 14 -0.83 1.92 72.81
N ILE A 15 -1.32 0.92 72.10
CA ILE A 15 -1.20 0.80 70.64
C ILE A 15 -2.58 1.02 70.07
N GLN A 16 -2.72 1.98 69.15
CA GLN A 16 -4.01 2.42 68.62
C GLN A 16 -3.92 2.57 67.10
N THR A 17 -4.82 1.89 66.38
CA THR A 17 -5.08 2.17 64.97
C THR A 17 -5.97 3.41 64.89
N GLU A 18 -5.44 4.52 64.38
CA GLU A 18 -6.19 5.79 64.24
C GLU A 18 -7.20 5.71 63.08
N PHE A 19 -6.79 5.01 62.01
CA PHE A 19 -7.65 4.58 60.91
C PHE A 19 -7.00 3.42 60.14
N ASP A 20 -7.85 2.58 59.54
CA ASP A 20 -7.45 1.43 58.72
C ASP A 20 -7.42 1.73 57.21
N LEU A 21 -7.09 0.73 56.39
CA LEU A 21 -6.94 0.87 54.94
C LEU A 21 -8.29 1.15 54.25
N LEU A 22 -9.40 0.59 54.75
CA LEU A 22 -10.74 0.86 54.22
C LEU A 22 -11.18 2.30 54.48
N GLU A 23 -10.94 2.80 55.69
CA GLU A 23 -11.24 4.18 56.07
C GLU A 23 -10.45 5.18 55.22
N SER A 24 -9.23 4.82 54.80
CA SER A 24 -8.34 5.63 53.96
C SER A 24 -8.97 6.09 52.63
N ARG A 25 -9.91 5.31 52.09
CA ARG A 25 -10.66 5.62 50.86
C ARG A 25 -11.53 6.88 50.99
N LYS A 26 -11.75 7.40 52.21
CA LYS A 26 -12.57 8.59 52.51
C LYS A 26 -11.70 9.82 52.81
N GLY A 27 -10.96 10.31 51.82
CA GLY A 27 -9.89 11.32 52.00
C GLY A 27 -10.21 12.55 52.87
N ARG A 28 -11.36 13.21 52.69
CA ARG A 28 -11.73 14.39 53.52
C ARG A 28 -11.98 14.05 55.00
N PHE A 29 -12.52 12.87 55.28
CA PHE A 29 -12.79 12.42 56.65
C PHE A 29 -11.48 12.05 57.38
N ILE A 30 -10.54 11.46 56.64
CA ILE A 30 -9.24 11.04 57.19
C ILE A 30 -8.35 12.23 57.51
N LEU A 31 -8.33 13.27 56.67
CA LEU A 31 -7.55 14.47 56.96
C LEU A 31 -7.97 15.10 58.30
N GLN A 32 -9.27 15.12 58.59
CA GLN A 32 -9.79 15.58 59.88
C GLN A 32 -9.34 14.64 61.02
N LYS A 33 -9.51 13.32 60.86
CA LYS A 33 -9.01 12.34 61.85
C LYS A 33 -7.53 12.54 62.17
N VAL A 34 -6.69 12.76 61.16
CA VAL A 34 -5.24 12.99 61.33
C VAL A 34 -4.97 14.26 62.15
N GLN A 35 -5.70 15.35 61.88
CA GLN A 35 -5.57 16.60 62.64
C GLN A 35 -6.00 16.45 64.12
N ASP A 36 -6.88 15.49 64.40
CA ASP A 36 -7.41 15.23 65.74
C ASP A 36 -6.59 14.18 66.55
N ILE A 37 -5.53 13.60 65.96
CA ILE A 37 -4.66 12.62 66.63
C ILE A 37 -3.99 13.25 67.85
N LYS A 38 -4.05 12.56 68.99
CA LYS A 38 -3.40 12.97 70.25
C LYS A 38 -2.28 12.02 70.61
N GLN A 39 -1.15 12.57 71.06
CA GLN A 39 0.05 11.81 71.36
C GLN A 39 -0.15 10.84 72.54
N VAL A 40 0.26 9.57 72.36
CA VAL A 40 0.01 8.47 73.32
C VAL A 40 1.10 8.29 74.41
N GLY A 41 2.26 8.94 74.29
CA GLY A 41 3.26 9.17 75.36
C GLY A 41 3.78 7.95 76.18
N ASN A 42 4.51 8.26 77.26
CA ASN A 42 5.05 7.39 78.33
C ASN A 42 6.12 6.33 77.99
N VAL A 43 5.90 5.48 76.98
CA VAL A 43 6.77 4.32 76.68
C VAL A 43 6.86 4.10 75.16
N THR A 44 7.78 3.23 74.70
CA THR A 44 8.05 3.03 73.27
C THR A 44 7.94 1.55 72.92
N LYS A 45 6.71 1.09 72.65
CA LYS A 45 6.37 -0.31 72.35
C LYS A 45 6.46 -0.66 70.86
N THR A 46 7.64 -0.47 70.26
CA THR A 46 7.85 -0.63 68.81
C THR A 46 7.65 -2.07 68.31
N ALA A 47 8.12 -3.08 69.04
CA ALA A 47 7.97 -4.48 68.64
C ALA A 47 6.50 -4.90 68.70
N SER A 48 5.82 -4.60 69.81
CA SER A 48 4.38 -4.89 69.95
C SER A 48 3.53 -4.14 68.91
N ALA A 49 3.89 -2.91 68.55
CA ALA A 49 3.18 -2.14 67.53
C ALA A 49 3.31 -2.74 66.12
N LEU A 50 4.50 -3.25 65.78
CA LEU A 50 4.74 -3.92 64.50
C LEU A 50 3.98 -5.25 64.40
N ASP A 51 3.86 -5.99 65.50
CA ASP A 51 3.02 -7.19 65.57
C ASP A 51 1.53 -6.86 65.41
N HIS A 52 1.05 -5.79 66.06
CA HIS A 52 -0.32 -5.28 65.88
C HIS A 52 -0.64 -4.92 64.43
N VAL A 53 0.30 -4.32 63.70
CA VAL A 53 0.12 -4.02 62.26
C VAL A 53 -0.09 -5.31 61.44
N LEU A 54 0.61 -6.40 61.76
CA LEU A 54 0.41 -7.68 61.06
C LEU A 54 -0.95 -8.29 61.32
N GLU A 55 -1.41 -8.27 62.58
CA GLU A 55 -2.58 -9.01 63.02
C GLU A 55 -3.89 -8.20 62.92
N SER A 56 -3.80 -6.87 62.89
CA SER A 56 -4.99 -5.99 62.88
C SER A 56 -5.10 -5.07 61.67
N VAL A 57 -3.99 -4.68 61.02
CA VAL A 57 -4.03 -3.75 59.87
C VAL A 57 -3.94 -4.49 58.54
N PHE A 58 -2.96 -5.37 58.37
CA PHE A 58 -2.80 -6.16 57.14
C PHE A 58 -3.71 -7.39 57.09
N THR A 59 -5.00 -7.17 57.35
CA THR A 59 -6.07 -8.17 57.26
C THR A 59 -7.11 -7.73 56.21
N GLU A 60 -7.72 -8.70 55.52
CA GLU A 60 -8.74 -8.38 54.50
C GLU A 60 -9.93 -7.62 55.07
N GLU A 61 -10.33 -7.93 56.31
CA GLU A 61 -11.41 -7.26 57.03
C GLU A 61 -11.17 -5.75 57.21
N HIS A 62 -9.90 -5.33 57.22
CA HIS A 62 -9.47 -3.94 57.38
C HIS A 62 -8.91 -3.33 56.09
N GLY A 63 -9.14 -3.99 54.94
CA GLY A 63 -8.89 -3.44 53.60
C GLY A 63 -7.60 -3.91 52.93
N SER A 64 -6.80 -4.73 53.59
CA SER A 64 -5.56 -5.22 53.00
C SER A 64 -5.81 -6.28 51.93
N SER A 65 -5.26 -6.08 50.74
CA SER A 65 -5.26 -7.09 49.66
C SER A 65 -4.08 -8.06 49.78
N GLU A 66 -4.29 -9.32 49.41
CA GLU A 66 -3.21 -10.31 49.28
C GLU A 66 -2.23 -9.98 48.15
N THR A 67 -2.71 -9.39 47.05
CA THR A 67 -1.91 -9.06 45.85
C THR A 67 -1.18 -7.73 45.94
N ALA A 68 -1.52 -6.89 46.94
CA ALA A 68 -0.88 -5.60 47.12
C ALA A 68 0.50 -5.73 47.78
N THR A 69 1.46 -4.95 47.29
CA THR A 69 2.75 -4.72 47.95
C THR A 69 2.49 -4.03 49.30
N LYS A 70 2.99 -4.65 50.38
CA LYS A 70 2.80 -4.15 51.76
C LYS A 70 4.03 -3.40 52.22
N ILE A 71 3.84 -2.16 52.65
CA ILE A 71 4.91 -1.27 53.09
C ILE A 71 4.58 -0.74 54.48
N ILE A 72 5.56 -0.74 55.39
CA ILE A 72 5.48 -0.10 56.70
C ILE A 72 6.50 1.02 56.76
N LEU A 73 6.04 2.22 57.13
CA LEU A 73 6.89 3.34 57.48
C LEU A 73 6.91 3.52 59.00
N VAL A 74 8.05 3.27 59.64
CA VAL A 74 8.23 3.39 61.09
C VAL A 74 8.88 4.72 61.42
N LEU A 75 8.19 5.59 62.15
CA LEU A 75 8.74 6.84 62.67
C LEU A 75 8.99 6.68 64.17
N THR A 76 10.24 6.77 64.61
CA THR A 76 10.62 6.51 66.01
C THR A 76 11.93 7.19 66.39
N ASP A 77 12.16 7.40 67.67
CA ASP A 77 13.45 7.84 68.22
C ASP A 77 14.45 6.67 68.40
N GLY A 78 13.99 5.43 68.22
CA GLY A 78 14.82 4.23 68.13
C GLY A 78 15.16 3.52 69.45
N ASP A 79 14.68 4.04 70.58
CA ASP A 79 14.84 3.39 71.89
C ASP A 79 13.57 2.62 72.26
N ILE A 80 13.62 1.28 72.21
CA ILE A 80 12.50 0.44 72.64
C ILE A 80 12.49 0.41 74.18
N PHE A 81 11.40 0.89 74.77
CA PHE A 81 11.29 1.07 76.22
C PHE A 81 9.97 0.49 76.75
N MET A 82 10.08 -0.42 77.72
CA MET A 82 8.95 -1.13 78.36
C MET A 82 8.02 -1.86 77.37
N ASP A 83 8.59 -2.39 76.29
CA ASP A 83 7.90 -3.27 75.35
C ASP A 83 7.91 -4.72 75.87
N PRO A 84 6.76 -5.41 75.97
CA PRO A 84 6.72 -6.81 76.36
C PRO A 84 7.23 -7.78 75.29
N MET A 85 7.37 -7.35 74.02
CA MET A 85 7.84 -8.19 72.91
C MET A 85 9.29 -7.87 72.53
N ASP A 86 10.03 -8.90 72.11
CA ASP A 86 11.37 -8.74 71.54
C ASP A 86 11.27 -8.43 70.04
N ILE A 87 12.03 -7.44 69.57
CA ILE A 87 12.00 -7.01 68.17
C ILE A 87 12.46 -8.12 67.22
N ASN A 88 13.37 -9.00 67.64
CA ASN A 88 13.88 -10.07 66.78
C ASN A 88 12.81 -11.14 66.55
N ASP A 89 11.92 -11.38 67.50
CA ASP A 89 10.81 -12.33 67.33
C ASP A 89 9.85 -11.85 66.24
N VAL A 90 9.51 -10.56 66.26
CA VAL A 90 8.64 -9.94 65.25
C VAL A 90 9.33 -9.90 63.88
N MET A 91 10.61 -9.55 63.82
CA MET A 91 11.35 -9.54 62.54
C MET A 91 11.57 -10.94 61.95
N ASN A 92 11.57 -11.98 62.79
CA ASN A 92 11.68 -13.37 62.33
C ASN A 92 10.36 -13.97 61.82
N ASN A 93 9.22 -13.32 62.08
CA ASN A 93 7.90 -13.74 61.59
C ASN A 93 7.88 -13.80 60.04
N SER A 94 7.35 -14.90 59.48
CA SER A 94 7.30 -15.13 58.04
C SER A 94 6.42 -14.13 57.29
N LYS A 95 5.35 -13.60 57.92
CA LYS A 95 4.54 -12.50 57.38
C LYS A 95 5.36 -11.21 57.31
N MET A 96 6.06 -10.87 58.39
CA MET A 96 6.87 -9.65 58.48
C MET A 96 7.98 -9.62 57.42
N LYS A 97 8.64 -10.75 57.15
CA LYS A 97 9.71 -10.85 56.14
C LYS A 97 9.27 -10.47 54.72
N LYS A 98 7.97 -10.57 54.40
CA LYS A 98 7.41 -10.23 53.08
C LYS A 98 7.00 -8.75 52.95
N ILE A 99 7.13 -7.98 54.02
CA ILE A 99 6.73 -6.58 54.07
C ILE A 99 7.97 -5.70 53.93
N GLU A 100 7.88 -4.67 53.10
CA GLU A 100 8.96 -3.70 52.96
C GLU A 100 8.87 -2.66 54.08
N ARG A 101 9.98 -2.41 54.78
CA ARG A 101 10.01 -1.56 55.96
C ARG A 101 11.02 -0.43 55.78
N PHE A 102 10.53 0.79 55.90
CA PHE A 102 11.31 2.02 55.94
C PHE A 102 11.28 2.57 57.36
N VAL A 103 12.42 3.06 57.84
CA VAL A 103 12.57 3.55 59.22
C VAL A 103 13.07 4.98 59.17
N ILE A 104 12.39 5.87 59.87
CA ILE A 104 12.81 7.26 60.09
C ILE A 104 13.13 7.44 61.57
N GLY A 105 14.42 7.56 61.87
CA GLY A 105 14.93 7.94 63.18
C GLY A 105 14.78 9.45 63.38
N VAL A 106 14.09 9.89 64.45
CA VAL A 106 13.88 11.31 64.74
C VAL A 106 14.54 11.70 66.07
N GLY A 107 15.27 12.82 66.10
CA GLY A 107 15.90 13.36 67.30
C GLY A 107 17.39 13.04 67.42
N GLU A 108 17.95 12.96 68.63
CA GLU A 108 19.37 12.59 68.84
C GLU A 108 19.55 11.16 69.37
N ALA A 109 18.45 10.46 69.67
CA ALA A 109 18.47 9.16 70.34
C ALA A 109 19.15 8.05 69.51
N PHE A 110 19.17 8.18 68.17
CA PHE A 110 19.89 7.27 67.27
C PHE A 110 21.42 7.46 67.27
N GLN A 111 21.97 8.47 67.94
CA GLN A 111 23.41 8.58 68.15
C GLN A 111 23.92 7.50 69.14
N LYS A 112 23.02 6.88 69.90
CA LYS A 112 23.34 5.72 70.74
C LYS A 112 23.47 4.47 69.87
N GLU A 113 24.59 3.76 70.00
CA GLU A 113 24.88 2.54 69.23
C GLU A 113 23.77 1.48 69.31
N LYS A 114 23.17 1.33 70.50
CA LYS A 114 22.04 0.40 70.73
C LYS A 114 20.80 0.78 69.93
N ALA A 115 20.42 2.05 69.92
CA ALA A 115 19.24 2.54 69.21
C ALA A 115 19.45 2.46 67.69
N LEU A 116 20.62 2.85 67.20
CA LEU A 116 20.97 2.73 65.78
C LEU A 116 20.92 1.28 65.30
N LYS A 117 21.43 0.33 66.10
CA LYS A 117 21.36 -1.09 65.80
C LYS A 117 19.92 -1.57 65.70
N THR A 118 19.05 -1.17 66.63
CA THR A 118 17.62 -1.49 66.59
C THR A 118 16.94 -0.94 65.33
N LEU A 119 17.19 0.32 64.96
CA LEU A 119 16.64 0.92 63.74
C LEU A 119 17.07 0.17 62.48
N LYS A 120 18.35 -0.21 62.39
CA LYS A 120 18.87 -1.04 61.28
C LYS A 120 18.23 -2.43 61.23
N THR A 121 17.91 -3.02 62.38
CA THR A 121 17.23 -4.31 62.45
C THR A 121 15.78 -4.25 61.95
N ILE A 122 15.10 -3.12 62.14
CA ILE A 122 13.71 -2.94 61.68
C ILE A 122 13.66 -2.70 60.16
N ALA A 123 14.60 -1.93 59.61
CA ALA A 123 14.65 -1.60 58.18
C ALA A 123 14.92 -2.84 57.30
N SER A 124 14.16 -3.02 56.21
CA SER A 124 14.30 -4.22 55.35
C SER A 124 15.63 -4.30 54.59
N GLN A 125 16.26 -3.16 54.26
CA GLN A 125 17.52 -3.09 53.52
C GLN A 125 18.63 -2.35 54.30
N GLY A 126 18.59 -2.43 55.64
CA GLY A 126 19.61 -1.81 56.50
C GLY A 126 19.69 -0.29 56.30
N GLU A 127 20.84 0.21 55.86
CA GLU A 127 21.11 1.65 55.74
C GLU A 127 20.35 2.33 54.58
N GLU A 128 19.97 1.62 53.52
CA GLU A 128 19.28 2.24 52.38
C GLU A 128 17.83 2.66 52.71
N HIS A 129 17.21 1.94 53.64
CA HIS A 129 15.84 2.14 54.12
C HIS A 129 15.77 2.84 55.48
N LEU A 130 16.92 3.26 56.01
CA LEU A 130 17.04 4.02 57.25
C LEU A 130 17.31 5.49 56.91
N LEU A 131 16.39 6.36 57.29
CA LEU A 131 16.55 7.81 57.23
C LEU A 131 16.65 8.35 58.65
N THR A 132 17.43 9.42 58.86
CA THR A 132 17.53 10.08 60.17
C THR A 132 17.35 11.58 60.02
N VAL A 133 16.67 12.19 60.98
CA VAL A 133 16.45 13.65 61.06
C VAL A 133 16.65 14.13 62.48
N ASP A 134 17.25 15.31 62.61
CA ASP A 134 17.48 15.93 63.93
C ASP A 134 16.16 16.35 64.60
N ASP A 135 15.14 16.73 63.81
CA ASP A 135 13.84 17.20 64.29
C ASP A 135 12.75 16.96 63.22
N TYR A 136 11.50 16.85 63.68
CA TYR A 136 10.31 16.64 62.85
C TYR A 136 10.08 17.76 61.82
N SER A 137 10.58 18.97 62.08
CA SER A 137 10.52 20.10 61.13
C SER A 137 11.33 19.90 59.85
N LYS A 138 12.30 18.97 59.84
CA LYS A 138 13.16 18.68 58.67
C LYS A 138 12.66 17.51 57.82
N LEU A 139 11.50 16.94 58.16
CA LEU A 139 10.92 15.80 57.43
C LEU A 139 10.54 16.15 55.99
N GLU A 140 10.16 17.41 55.74
CA GLU A 140 9.67 17.91 54.44
C GLU A 140 10.68 17.69 53.29
N GLY A 141 11.98 17.83 53.56
CA GLY A 141 13.03 17.58 52.56
C GLY A 141 13.29 16.09 52.25
N LEU A 142 12.86 15.19 53.13
CA LEU A 142 13.01 13.74 52.96
C LEU A 142 11.79 13.08 52.33
N LEU A 143 10.61 13.72 52.37
CA LEU A 143 9.37 13.19 51.82
C LEU A 143 9.51 12.86 50.33
N THR A 144 10.13 13.75 49.54
CA THR A 144 10.33 13.52 48.10
C THR A 144 11.27 12.35 47.83
N SER A 145 12.35 12.21 48.61
CA SER A 145 13.30 11.10 48.47
C SER A 145 12.69 9.78 48.90
N LEU A 146 11.92 9.79 50.00
CA LEU A 146 11.20 8.62 50.50
C LEU A 146 10.09 8.19 49.53
N GLN A 147 9.35 9.15 48.97
CA GLN A 147 8.34 8.88 47.95
C GLN A 147 8.96 8.23 46.71
N GLN A 148 10.10 8.74 46.22
CA GLN A 148 10.83 8.14 45.11
C GLN A 148 11.35 6.72 45.43
N LYS A 149 11.76 6.46 46.68
CA LYS A 149 12.19 5.13 47.12
C LYS A 149 11.04 4.14 47.30
N ILE A 150 9.87 4.60 47.74
CA ILE A 150 8.67 3.77 47.97
C ILE A 150 7.96 3.42 46.67
N ILE A 151 7.86 4.38 45.75
CA ILE A 151 7.15 4.19 44.46
C ILE A 151 8.10 3.58 43.41
N GLY A 152 9.42 3.70 43.61
CA GLY A 152 10.42 3.41 42.59
C GLY A 152 10.31 4.38 41.40
N ILE A 153 11.19 4.22 40.43
CA ILE A 153 10.84 4.62 39.07
C ILE A 153 9.89 3.53 38.60
N GLU A 154 8.61 3.85 38.38
CA GLU A 154 7.64 2.95 37.73
C GLU A 154 8.34 2.27 36.53
N GLY A 155 8.46 0.94 36.54
CA GLY A 155 9.17 0.15 35.51
C GLY A 155 10.55 -0.44 35.86
N THR A 156 11.06 -0.32 37.10
CA THR A 156 12.42 -0.83 37.43
C THR A 156 12.55 -2.30 37.84
N LYS A 157 11.46 -3.08 37.90
CA LYS A 157 11.54 -4.56 37.98
C LYS A 157 10.36 -5.24 37.27
N GLY A 158 10.51 -5.48 35.97
CA GLY A 158 9.76 -6.51 35.25
C GLY A 158 8.35 -6.15 34.74
N ASP A 159 7.84 -4.95 35.03
CA ASP A 159 6.56 -4.47 34.50
C ASP A 159 6.79 -3.47 33.35
N ALA A 160 6.02 -3.61 32.27
CA ALA A 160 6.04 -2.77 31.06
C ALA A 160 5.58 -1.33 31.38
N PHE A 161 6.15 -0.31 30.70
CA PHE A 161 5.67 1.07 30.82
C PHE A 161 4.29 1.18 30.16
N GLU A 162 3.26 1.65 30.86
CA GLU A 162 1.91 1.80 30.32
C GLU A 162 1.68 3.21 29.75
N LEU A 163 1.79 4.26 30.56
CA LEU A 163 1.51 5.64 30.15
C LEU A 163 2.52 6.66 30.68
N GLU A 164 3.49 6.23 31.48
CA GLU A 164 4.49 7.07 32.14
C GLU A 164 5.33 7.85 31.12
N LEU A 165 5.60 7.21 29.98
CA LEU A 165 6.34 7.78 28.85
C LEU A 165 5.42 8.06 27.65
N ALA A 166 4.11 8.24 27.88
CA ALA A 166 3.14 8.34 26.78
C ALA A 166 3.41 9.45 25.77
N GLU A 167 4.09 10.54 26.18
CA GLU A 167 4.34 11.72 25.34
C GLU A 167 3.04 12.26 24.71
N ALA A 168 1.97 12.34 25.52
CA ALA A 168 0.67 12.77 25.05
C ALA A 168 0.73 14.18 24.45
N GLY A 169 0.25 14.29 23.20
CA GLY A 169 0.36 15.53 22.41
C GLY A 169 1.60 15.59 21.53
N PHE A 170 2.31 14.48 21.34
CA PHE A 170 3.40 14.38 20.35
C PHE A 170 2.94 14.84 18.95
N ALA A 171 1.71 14.46 18.59
CA ALA A 171 0.98 15.02 17.45
C ALA A 171 -0.44 15.40 17.88
N VAL A 172 -1.02 16.43 17.26
CA VAL A 172 -2.35 16.95 17.61
C VAL A 172 -3.15 17.25 16.35
N HIS A 173 -4.43 16.88 16.36
CA HIS A 173 -5.37 17.28 15.31
C HIS A 173 -6.72 17.69 15.93
N LEU A 174 -7.27 18.80 15.46
CA LEU A 174 -8.55 19.36 15.90
C LEU A 174 -9.61 19.13 14.85
N LYS A 175 -10.68 18.40 15.20
CA LYS A 175 -11.82 18.15 14.32
C LYS A 175 -12.97 19.09 14.70
N ASN A 176 -13.21 20.12 13.88
CA ASN A 176 -14.36 21.03 13.93
C ASN A 176 -14.73 21.59 15.33
N ASN A 177 -13.76 21.78 16.22
CA ASN A 177 -13.97 22.17 17.63
C ASN A 177 -14.88 21.22 18.44
N GLU A 178 -15.09 19.99 17.98
CA GLU A 178 -15.89 18.97 18.66
C GLU A 178 -15.01 17.96 19.39
N SER A 179 -13.93 17.53 18.74
CA SER A 179 -12.98 16.57 19.28
C SER A 179 -11.54 16.95 18.96
N MET A 180 -10.66 16.62 19.90
CA MET A 180 -9.22 16.76 19.79
C MET A 180 -8.58 15.38 19.84
N ILE A 181 -7.68 15.13 18.90
CA ILE A 181 -6.93 13.90 18.77
C ILE A 181 -5.51 14.18 19.25
N LEU A 182 -5.04 13.43 20.24
CA LEU A 182 -3.69 13.52 20.77
C LEU A 182 -2.96 12.21 20.49
N GLY A 183 -1.85 12.27 19.77
CA GLY A 183 -0.94 11.15 19.60
C GLY A 183 -0.13 10.90 20.88
N THR A 184 0.09 9.63 21.21
CA THR A 184 0.82 9.19 22.41
C THR A 184 1.88 8.15 22.04
N ALA A 185 2.93 8.56 21.33
CA ALA A 185 3.90 7.65 20.71
C ALA A 185 4.63 6.74 21.70
N GLY A 186 4.83 7.16 22.96
CA GLY A 186 5.55 6.40 23.97
C GLY A 186 4.69 5.56 24.91
N ALA A 187 3.37 5.48 24.68
CA ALA A 187 2.48 4.64 25.49
C ALA A 187 2.78 3.15 25.28
N PHE A 188 2.62 2.34 26.32
CA PHE A 188 2.70 0.87 26.30
C PHE A 188 3.99 0.36 25.62
N ASP A 189 5.15 0.61 26.25
CA ASP A 189 6.50 0.32 25.70
C ASP A 189 6.67 0.82 24.25
N TRP A 190 6.30 2.08 24.00
CA TRP A 190 6.37 2.73 22.70
C TRP A 190 5.57 2.01 21.58
N SER A 191 4.61 1.16 21.94
CA SER A 191 3.62 0.68 20.96
C SER A 191 2.69 1.82 20.54
N GLY A 192 2.45 2.78 21.44
CA GLY A 192 1.77 4.03 21.16
C GLY A 192 0.25 3.96 21.08
N GLY A 193 -0.38 5.06 20.68
CA GLY A 193 -1.83 5.16 20.60
C GLY A 193 -2.34 6.57 20.32
N LEU A 194 -3.65 6.70 20.45
CA LEU A 194 -4.40 7.95 20.33
C LEU A 194 -5.20 8.19 21.60
N MET A 195 -5.19 9.41 22.12
CA MET A 195 -6.16 9.90 23.10
C MET A 195 -7.16 10.83 22.41
N LEU A 196 -8.43 10.43 22.42
CA LEU A 196 -9.53 11.24 21.92
C LEU A 196 -10.16 12.00 23.07
N TYR A 197 -10.17 13.33 22.95
CA TYR A 197 -10.79 14.25 23.88
C TYR A 197 -12.03 14.89 23.26
N GLN A 198 -13.22 14.60 23.81
CA GLN A 198 -14.48 15.20 23.35
C GLN A 198 -14.76 16.49 24.13
N MET A 199 -14.95 17.61 23.42
CA MET A 199 -15.14 18.92 24.06
C MET A 199 -16.62 19.23 24.40
N ASN A 200 -17.57 18.74 23.60
CA ASN A 200 -18.97 19.23 23.65
C ASN A 200 -19.97 18.26 24.31
N THR A 201 -19.73 16.95 24.27
CA THR A 201 -20.74 15.93 24.60
C THR A 201 -20.67 15.41 26.04
N GLN A 202 -19.49 15.43 26.66
CA GLN A 202 -19.25 15.28 28.11
C GLN A 202 -17.87 15.88 28.42
N PRO A 203 -17.76 17.01 29.14
CA PRO A 203 -16.44 17.48 29.56
C PRO A 203 -15.77 16.38 30.38
N HIS A 204 -14.53 16.01 30.01
CA HIS A 204 -13.64 15.05 30.69
C HIS A 204 -13.71 13.55 30.30
N LYS A 205 -14.44 13.12 29.26
CA LYS A 205 -14.29 11.73 28.75
C LYS A 205 -13.10 11.62 27.78
N ILE A 206 -12.03 10.96 28.20
CA ILE A 206 -10.88 10.59 27.36
C ILE A 206 -11.06 9.15 26.91
N THR A 207 -10.93 8.90 25.60
CA THR A 207 -10.93 7.53 25.06
C THR A 207 -9.56 7.24 24.46
N PHE A 208 -8.93 6.15 24.91
CA PHE A 208 -7.65 5.70 24.38
C PHE A 208 -7.87 4.64 23.28
N LEU A 209 -7.27 4.84 22.12
CA LEU A 209 -7.29 3.90 21.00
C LEU A 209 -5.88 3.38 20.70
N ASN A 210 -5.77 2.06 20.58
CA ASN A 210 -4.55 1.35 20.22
C ASN A 210 -4.86 0.08 19.42
N GLU A 211 -3.82 -0.68 19.07
CA GLU A 211 -3.99 -2.04 18.56
C GLU A 211 -4.52 -2.98 19.65
N THR A 212 -5.11 -4.12 19.25
CA THR A 212 -5.61 -5.13 20.20
C THR A 212 -4.49 -5.62 21.12
N LYS A 213 -4.79 -5.94 22.39
CA LYS A 213 -3.80 -6.34 23.41
C LYS A 213 -2.83 -7.44 22.95
N GLU A 214 -3.31 -8.40 22.15
CA GLU A 214 -2.51 -9.49 21.57
C GLU A 214 -1.47 -8.98 20.55
N LYS A 215 -1.84 -7.96 19.76
CA LYS A 215 -0.95 -7.31 18.79
C LYS A 215 -0.06 -6.24 19.43
N THR A 216 -0.48 -5.61 20.53
CA THR A 216 0.32 -4.59 21.24
C THR A 216 1.69 -5.13 21.68
N ALA A 217 1.76 -6.39 22.11
CA ALA A 217 3.03 -7.04 22.48
C ALA A 217 3.96 -7.29 21.27
N GLU A 218 3.40 -7.49 20.08
CA GLU A 218 4.16 -7.58 18.82
C GLU A 218 4.50 -6.19 18.24
N ALA A 219 3.76 -5.16 18.65
CA ALA A 219 3.84 -3.78 18.17
C ALA A 219 4.67 -2.85 19.07
N SER A 220 5.40 -3.36 20.07
CA SER A 220 6.31 -2.55 20.90
C SER A 220 7.29 -1.76 20.02
N TYR A 221 7.59 -0.52 20.42
CA TYR A 221 8.45 0.42 19.68
C TYR A 221 7.97 0.80 18.27
N SER A 222 6.66 0.71 17.99
CA SER A 222 6.07 1.09 16.70
C SER A 222 5.78 2.59 16.55
N TYR A 223 5.68 3.33 17.66
CA TYR A 223 5.36 4.77 17.73
C TYR A 223 3.99 5.12 17.15
N LEU A 224 2.95 4.33 17.42
CA LEU A 224 1.60 4.72 17.02
C LEU A 224 1.20 6.06 17.63
N GLY A 225 0.66 6.95 16.81
CA GLY A 225 0.35 8.32 17.21
C GLY A 225 1.51 9.30 17.03
N TYR A 226 2.59 8.90 16.34
CA TYR A 226 3.65 9.81 15.91
C TYR A 226 3.10 10.94 15.02
N SER A 227 2.09 10.62 14.20
CA SER A 227 1.32 11.56 13.40
C SER A 227 -0.16 11.22 13.55
N VAL A 228 -1.03 12.23 13.48
CA VAL A 228 -2.47 12.04 13.62
C VAL A 228 -3.23 12.95 12.65
N THR A 229 -4.33 12.46 12.09
CA THR A 229 -5.29 13.28 11.36
C THR A 229 -6.71 12.71 11.49
N ALA A 230 -7.72 13.48 11.08
CA ALA A 230 -9.09 13.02 10.96
C ALA A 230 -9.54 13.03 9.50
N ALA A 231 -10.44 12.11 9.14
CA ALA A 231 -11.17 12.16 7.89
C ALA A 231 -12.68 12.09 8.17
N GLN A 232 -13.46 12.75 7.33
CA GLN A 232 -14.92 12.77 7.40
C GLN A 232 -15.49 12.05 6.19
N ARG A 233 -16.45 11.15 6.41
CA ARG A 233 -17.23 10.52 5.35
C ARG A 233 -18.70 10.62 5.69
N GLN A 234 -19.45 11.44 4.97
CA GLN A 234 -20.87 11.71 5.25
C GLN A 234 -21.06 12.07 6.74
N HIS A 235 -21.62 11.16 7.53
CA HIS A 235 -21.85 11.33 8.98
C HIS A 235 -20.88 10.53 9.87
N THR A 236 -19.92 9.81 9.29
CA THR A 236 -18.96 8.98 10.03
C THR A 236 -17.59 9.66 10.11
N SER A 237 -17.00 9.64 11.30
CA SER A 237 -15.67 10.17 11.58
C SER A 237 -14.64 9.04 11.56
N LEU A 238 -13.54 9.25 10.84
CA LEU A 238 -12.38 8.38 10.85
C LEU A 238 -11.22 9.08 11.57
N TYR A 239 -10.55 8.35 12.45
CA TYR A 239 -9.39 8.81 13.23
C TYR A 239 -8.16 8.03 12.76
N ILE A 240 -7.14 8.74 12.30
CA ILE A 240 -6.03 8.15 11.57
C ILE A 240 -4.74 8.43 12.33
N ALA A 241 -3.92 7.41 12.56
CA ALA A 241 -2.63 7.54 13.23
C ALA A 241 -1.52 6.82 12.47
N GLY A 242 -0.37 7.46 12.38
CA GLY A 242 0.85 6.85 11.89
C GLY A 242 1.65 6.15 12.99
N ALA A 243 2.25 5.02 12.62
CA ALA A 243 3.18 4.24 13.42
C ALA A 243 4.45 3.96 12.58
N PRO A 244 5.32 4.97 12.39
CA PRO A 244 6.39 4.92 11.38
C PRO A 244 7.50 3.90 11.70
N ARG A 245 7.56 3.39 12.93
CA ARG A 245 8.52 2.34 13.33
C ARG A 245 7.93 0.95 13.36
N HIS A 246 6.63 0.79 13.11
CA HIS A 246 5.99 -0.51 13.11
C HIS A 246 6.70 -1.48 12.16
N SER A 247 7.16 -2.61 12.69
CA SER A 247 7.96 -3.61 11.96
C SER A 247 9.18 -3.03 11.22
N ASN A 248 9.68 -1.87 11.65
CA ASN A 248 10.70 -1.04 10.99
C ASN A 248 10.36 -0.58 9.57
N VAL A 249 9.16 -0.85 9.05
CA VAL A 249 8.71 -0.44 7.71
C VAL A 249 7.78 0.76 7.79
N GLY A 250 6.97 0.83 8.85
CA GLY A 250 5.97 1.87 9.06
C GLY A 250 4.57 1.41 8.66
N LYS A 251 3.57 1.96 9.36
CA LYS A 251 2.16 1.60 9.21
C LYS A 251 1.28 2.82 9.52
N VAL A 252 0.07 2.84 8.99
CA VAL A 252 -0.99 3.80 9.33
C VAL A 252 -2.24 3.03 9.72
N LEU A 253 -2.82 3.38 10.87
CA LEU A 253 -4.01 2.76 11.42
C LEU A 253 -5.18 3.73 11.33
N ILE A 254 -6.34 3.18 10.98
CA ILE A 254 -7.55 3.94 10.71
C ILE A 254 -8.65 3.38 11.60
N PHE A 255 -9.12 4.21 12.53
CA PHE A 255 -10.18 3.88 13.47
C PHE A 255 -11.48 4.54 13.03
N GLU A 256 -12.58 3.80 13.12
CA GLU A 256 -13.92 4.28 12.82
C GLU A 256 -14.75 4.31 14.11
N GLU A 257 -15.56 5.36 14.25
CA GLU A 257 -16.54 5.46 15.33
C GLU A 257 -17.78 4.63 15.03
N ASP A 258 -18.09 3.66 15.90
CA ASP A 258 -19.23 2.75 15.79
C ASP A 258 -20.04 2.76 17.10
N ILE A 259 -21.25 3.32 17.07
CA ILE A 259 -22.24 3.39 18.17
C ILE A 259 -21.57 3.52 19.57
N ARG A 260 -20.88 4.65 19.81
CA ARG A 260 -20.18 5.01 21.07
C ARG A 260 -18.96 4.14 21.43
N THR A 261 -18.50 3.30 20.51
CA THR A 261 -17.23 2.56 20.57
C THR A 261 -16.37 2.91 19.35
N TYR A 262 -15.12 2.47 19.36
CA TYR A 262 -14.20 2.69 18.25
C TYR A 262 -13.64 1.33 17.82
N ARG A 263 -13.56 1.10 16.52
CA ARG A 263 -12.99 -0.13 15.95
C ARG A 263 -11.90 0.22 14.96
N LEU A 264 -10.88 -0.64 14.88
CA LEU A 264 -9.89 -0.56 13.82
C LEU A 264 -10.57 -0.95 12.49
N ALA A 265 -10.68 0.00 11.58
CA ALA A 265 -11.34 -0.18 10.28
C ALA A 265 -10.35 -0.65 9.20
N GLN A 266 -9.13 -0.10 9.19
CA GLN A 266 -8.14 -0.43 8.17
C GLN A 266 -6.71 -0.21 8.67
N GLU A 267 -5.78 -0.94 8.07
CA GLU A 267 -4.34 -0.80 8.23
C GLU A 267 -3.70 -0.55 6.85
N LEU A 268 -2.82 0.44 6.75
CA LEU A 268 -1.98 0.70 5.57
C LEU A 268 -0.52 0.43 5.93
N THR A 269 0.19 -0.37 5.14
CA THR A 269 1.57 -0.75 5.41
C THR A 269 2.53 -0.09 4.43
N GLY A 270 3.66 0.40 4.92
CA GLY A 270 4.76 0.86 4.08
C GLY A 270 5.39 -0.27 3.27
N GLU A 271 6.16 0.07 2.23
CA GLU A 271 6.80 -0.91 1.35
C GLU A 271 8.30 -1.14 1.65
N GLN A 272 8.96 -0.20 2.34
CA GLN A 272 10.41 -0.21 2.51
C GLN A 272 10.81 0.01 3.99
N ILE A 273 11.70 -0.85 4.47
CA ILE A 273 12.30 -0.73 5.81
C ILE A 273 13.06 0.59 5.96
N GLY A 274 12.90 1.25 7.11
CA GLY A 274 13.54 2.53 7.41
C GLY A 274 12.97 3.72 6.64
N SER A 275 11.97 3.54 5.78
CA SER A 275 11.35 4.65 5.03
C SER A 275 10.56 5.61 5.92
N TYR A 276 10.19 5.15 7.12
CA TYR A 276 9.44 5.90 8.12
C TYR A 276 8.03 6.26 7.62
N PHE A 277 7.41 5.35 6.87
CA PHE A 277 6.07 5.47 6.32
C PHE A 277 5.03 5.73 7.41
N GLY A 278 4.22 6.77 7.26
CA GLY A 278 3.24 7.18 8.27
C GLY A 278 3.78 8.21 9.26
N SER A 279 4.97 8.79 9.02
CA SER A 279 5.50 9.83 9.91
C SER A 279 4.83 11.19 9.72
N GLU A 280 4.18 11.42 8.59
CA GLU A 280 3.38 12.61 8.30
C GLU A 280 2.07 12.18 7.62
N LEU A 281 0.97 12.79 8.03
CA LEU A 281 -0.38 12.49 7.52
C LEU A 281 -1.11 13.79 7.19
N CYS A 282 -1.74 13.83 6.02
CA CYS A 282 -2.57 14.96 5.63
C CYS A 282 -3.85 14.45 4.95
N SER A 283 -5.00 14.72 5.56
CA SER A 283 -6.32 14.43 4.99
C SER A 283 -6.82 15.66 4.24
N VAL A 284 -7.41 15.43 3.07
CA VAL A 284 -7.82 16.51 2.17
C VAL A 284 -9.19 16.19 1.59
N ASP A 285 -10.11 17.10 1.87
CA ASP A 285 -11.34 17.33 1.12
C ASP A 285 -10.97 18.30 -0.01
N ILE A 286 -10.82 17.77 -1.23
CA ILE A 286 -10.25 18.44 -2.40
C ILE A 286 -11.29 19.33 -3.06
N ASP A 287 -12.53 18.87 -3.19
CA ASP A 287 -13.62 19.59 -3.87
C ASP A 287 -14.49 20.45 -2.93
N MET A 288 -14.16 20.47 -1.64
CA MET A 288 -14.80 21.26 -0.59
C MET A 288 -16.26 20.85 -0.32
N ASP A 289 -16.59 19.57 -0.52
CA ASP A 289 -17.93 19.01 -0.25
C ASP A 289 -18.14 18.58 1.21
N SER A 290 -17.14 18.80 2.08
CA SER A 290 -17.08 18.38 3.50
C SER A 290 -16.86 16.88 3.73
N ASN A 291 -16.62 16.10 2.69
CA ASN A 291 -16.11 14.73 2.76
C ASN A 291 -14.62 14.72 2.41
N THR A 292 -13.85 13.91 3.12
CA THR A 292 -12.43 13.74 2.82
C THR A 292 -12.25 12.82 1.61
N ASP A 293 -11.61 13.32 0.56
CA ASP A 293 -11.32 12.57 -0.67
C ASP A 293 -10.02 11.77 -0.57
N LEU A 294 -8.98 12.42 -0.04
CA LEU A 294 -7.61 11.93 -0.09
C LEU A 294 -6.98 11.87 1.30
N LEU A 295 -6.13 10.86 1.50
CA LEU A 295 -5.17 10.77 2.58
C LEU A 295 -3.78 10.69 1.98
N MET A 296 -2.92 11.64 2.37
CA MET A 296 -1.50 11.63 2.05
C MET A 296 -0.70 11.05 3.19
N VAL A 297 0.26 10.20 2.85
CA VAL A 297 1.14 9.54 3.80
C VAL A 297 2.59 9.78 3.42
N GLY A 298 3.34 10.44 4.30
CA GLY A 298 4.77 10.71 4.13
C GLY A 298 5.65 9.52 4.51
N ALA A 299 6.70 9.32 3.72
CA ALA A 299 7.83 8.42 3.99
C ALA A 299 9.15 9.16 3.65
N PRO A 300 9.55 10.15 4.46
CA PRO A 300 10.67 11.06 4.14
C PRO A 300 12.03 10.37 4.07
N PHE A 301 12.18 9.16 4.60
CA PHE A 301 13.43 8.39 4.54
C PHE A 301 13.39 7.27 3.50
N TYR A 302 12.36 7.26 2.64
CA TYR A 302 12.33 6.39 1.48
C TYR A 302 13.57 6.62 0.62
N HIS A 303 14.20 5.54 0.17
CA HIS A 303 15.50 5.59 -0.46
C HIS A 303 15.66 4.66 -1.67
N ILE A 304 16.25 5.20 -2.73
CA ILE A 304 16.72 4.50 -3.92
C ILE A 304 18.24 4.70 -4.05
N LYS A 305 18.71 5.95 -4.00
CA LYS A 305 20.16 6.29 -4.02
C LYS A 305 20.59 6.97 -2.72
N GLY A 306 19.68 7.64 -2.04
CA GLY A 306 19.81 8.16 -0.68
C GLY A 306 18.41 8.40 -0.08
N GLU A 307 18.28 9.15 1.00
CA GLU A 307 16.99 9.57 1.57
C GLU A 307 16.24 10.60 0.67
N GLU A 308 15.78 10.20 -0.52
CA GLU A 308 15.02 11.08 -1.42
C GLU A 308 13.68 11.49 -0.78
N GLY A 309 13.04 10.56 -0.09
CA GLY A 309 11.69 10.70 0.45
C GLY A 309 10.59 10.49 -0.59
N ARG A 310 9.40 10.12 -0.11
CA ARG A 310 8.22 9.79 -0.93
C ARG A 310 6.93 10.19 -0.23
N VAL A 311 5.91 10.52 -1.01
CA VAL A 311 4.54 10.74 -0.53
C VAL A 311 3.58 9.85 -1.31
N TYR A 312 2.79 9.07 -0.56
CA TYR A 312 1.77 8.18 -1.09
C TYR A 312 0.41 8.86 -0.98
N VAL A 313 -0.41 8.74 -2.03
CA VAL A 313 -1.77 9.26 -2.07
C VAL A 313 -2.74 8.08 -2.03
N TYR A 314 -3.61 8.09 -1.04
CA TYR A 314 -4.71 7.15 -0.90
C TYR A 314 -6.02 7.87 -1.16
N ARG A 315 -6.88 7.29 -1.99
CA ARG A 315 -8.24 7.78 -2.21
C ARG A 315 -9.20 7.06 -1.27
N LEU A 316 -10.06 7.82 -0.59
CA LEU A 316 -11.17 7.25 0.18
C LEU A 316 -12.27 6.81 -0.81
N ASN A 317 -12.62 5.53 -0.80
CA ASN A 317 -13.68 5.01 -1.65
C ASN A 317 -15.07 5.13 -0.99
N ASP A 318 -16.12 4.87 -1.77
CA ASP A 318 -17.51 4.87 -1.29
C ASP A 318 -17.79 3.88 -0.15
N GLU A 319 -16.93 2.87 0.04
CA GLU A 319 -17.03 1.87 1.12
C GLU A 319 -16.35 2.36 2.42
N GLY A 320 -15.60 3.46 2.39
CA GLY A 320 -14.85 4.01 3.53
C GLY A 320 -13.44 3.44 3.69
N HIS A 321 -12.94 2.73 2.68
CA HIS A 321 -11.58 2.21 2.63
C HIS A 321 -10.66 3.13 1.82
N HIS A 322 -9.47 3.34 2.34
CA HIS A 322 -8.38 4.06 1.70
C HIS A 322 -7.69 3.13 0.71
N LYS A 323 -7.87 3.39 -0.58
CA LYS A 323 -7.22 2.63 -1.65
C LYS A 323 -6.01 3.40 -2.14
N PHE A 324 -4.86 2.72 -2.22
CA PHE A 324 -3.68 3.31 -2.84
C PHE A 324 -4.03 3.78 -4.26
N PHE A 325 -3.75 5.05 -4.54
CA PHE A 325 -4.05 5.68 -5.81
C PHE A 325 -2.75 5.85 -6.61
N GLU A 326 -1.82 6.67 -6.11
CA GLU A 326 -0.55 6.93 -6.77
C GLU A 326 0.49 7.51 -5.79
N THR A 327 1.72 7.71 -6.26
CA THR A 327 2.77 8.47 -5.56
C THR A 327 3.02 9.79 -6.29
N LEU A 328 3.27 10.87 -5.55
CA LEU A 328 3.60 12.15 -6.17
C LEU A 328 5.01 12.15 -6.78
N GLU A 329 5.21 12.90 -7.86
CA GLU A 329 6.54 13.02 -8.48
C GLU A 329 7.50 13.72 -7.52
N GLN A 330 8.53 12.99 -7.08
CA GLN A 330 9.52 13.45 -6.12
C GLN A 330 10.71 14.19 -6.80
N PRO A 331 11.40 15.08 -6.09
CA PRO A 331 12.67 15.65 -6.56
C PRO A 331 13.75 14.59 -6.81
N GLN A 332 14.60 14.80 -7.83
CA GLN A 332 15.76 13.95 -8.11
C GLN A 332 16.97 14.31 -7.22
N TYR A 333 16.75 14.50 -5.92
CA TYR A 333 17.78 14.87 -4.94
C TYR A 333 17.94 13.77 -3.90
N PRO A 334 19.11 13.11 -3.83
CA PRO A 334 19.32 11.91 -3.01
C PRO A 334 19.03 12.07 -1.52
N PHE A 335 19.05 13.27 -0.95
CA PHE A 335 18.85 13.46 0.49
C PHE A 335 17.78 14.53 0.78
N ALA A 336 16.84 14.73 -0.12
CA ALA A 336 15.85 15.80 0.00
C ALA A 336 14.90 15.63 1.18
N ARG A 337 14.65 14.38 1.60
CA ARG A 337 13.60 14.00 2.55
C ARG A 337 12.24 14.56 2.16
N PHE A 338 11.87 14.41 0.90
CA PHE A 338 10.57 14.83 0.39
C PHE A 338 9.44 14.12 1.12
N GLY A 339 8.40 14.86 1.53
CA GLY A 339 7.32 14.33 2.36
C GLY A 339 7.58 14.39 3.86
N TYR A 340 8.56 15.19 4.29
CA TYR A 340 8.84 15.42 5.71
C TYR A 340 7.73 16.22 6.41
N SER A 341 7.11 17.16 5.69
CA SER A 341 5.92 17.89 6.10
C SER A 341 4.94 17.95 4.93
N ILE A 342 3.65 17.84 5.20
CA ILE A 342 2.59 17.86 4.18
C ILE A 342 1.42 18.68 4.74
N ALA A 343 1.02 19.73 4.02
CA ALA A 343 -0.06 20.60 4.46
C ALA A 343 -1.08 20.85 3.36
N ASN A 344 -2.36 20.83 3.75
CA ASN A 344 -3.44 21.40 2.96
C ASN A 344 -3.37 22.92 3.07
N VAL A 345 -3.02 23.59 1.96
CA VAL A 345 -2.85 25.04 1.93
C VAL A 345 -4.08 25.78 1.40
N GLY A 346 -5.20 25.07 1.25
CA GLY A 346 -6.44 25.61 0.69
C GLY A 346 -6.34 25.81 -0.82
N ASP A 347 -7.35 26.46 -1.39
CA ASP A 347 -7.41 26.79 -2.82
C ASP A 347 -6.62 28.09 -3.11
N ILE A 348 -5.30 27.94 -3.35
CA ILE A 348 -4.36 29.07 -3.50
C ILE A 348 -4.43 29.69 -4.89
N ASN A 349 -4.96 28.97 -5.90
CA ASN A 349 -5.13 29.46 -7.26
C ASN A 349 -6.58 29.88 -7.59
N LYS A 350 -7.54 29.62 -6.70
CA LYS A 350 -8.98 29.89 -6.84
C LYS A 350 -9.64 29.14 -7.99
N ASP A 351 -9.22 27.92 -8.26
CA ASP A 351 -9.81 27.08 -9.30
C ASP A 351 -10.98 26.20 -8.80
N GLY A 352 -11.26 26.24 -7.50
CA GLY A 352 -12.33 25.47 -6.86
C GLY A 352 -11.86 24.17 -6.21
N TYR A 353 -10.56 23.87 -6.23
CA TYR A 353 -9.99 22.70 -5.57
C TYR A 353 -8.92 23.08 -4.55
N ARG A 354 -8.76 22.30 -3.48
CA ARG A 354 -7.71 22.53 -2.50
C ARG A 354 -6.34 22.06 -3.01
N ASP A 355 -5.32 22.81 -2.65
CA ASP A 355 -3.93 22.59 -3.04
C ASP A 355 -3.08 22.13 -1.85
N ILE A 356 -1.97 21.47 -2.14
CA ILE A 356 -1.09 20.86 -1.14
C ILE A 356 0.32 21.40 -1.26
N ALA A 357 0.93 21.66 -0.10
CA ALA A 357 2.35 21.98 0.00
C ALA A 357 3.12 20.85 0.68
N ILE A 358 4.28 20.49 0.14
CA ILE A 358 5.11 19.38 0.63
C ILE A 358 6.54 19.87 0.85
N GLY A 359 7.05 19.65 2.06
CA GLY A 359 8.41 20.01 2.45
C GLY A 359 9.46 18.98 2.05
N ALA A 360 10.63 19.47 1.63
CA ALA A 360 11.85 18.73 1.38
C ALA A 360 13.04 19.46 2.04
N PRO A 361 13.14 19.43 3.38
CA PRO A 361 13.99 20.35 4.14
C PRO A 361 15.48 20.18 3.90
N LEU A 362 15.95 19.01 3.44
CA LEU A 362 17.38 18.77 3.18
C LEU A 362 17.77 18.95 1.71
N GLU A 363 16.84 19.37 0.85
CA GLU A 363 17.15 19.55 -0.56
C GLU A 363 18.17 20.68 -0.78
N GLY A 364 19.24 20.38 -1.52
CA GLY A 364 20.28 21.36 -1.83
C GLY A 364 21.24 21.68 -0.68
N HIS A 365 21.21 20.94 0.44
CA HIS A 365 22.12 21.23 1.58
C HIS A 365 23.61 21.15 1.21
N LEU A 366 23.97 20.26 0.27
CA LEU A 366 25.34 20.14 -0.24
C LEU A 366 25.73 21.29 -1.17
N GLU A 367 24.74 21.99 -1.77
CA GLU A 367 24.97 23.12 -2.67
C GLU A 367 25.15 24.43 -1.88
N ASN A 368 24.31 24.66 -0.86
CA ASN A 368 24.37 25.85 -0.01
C ASN A 368 24.03 25.50 1.45
N PRO A 369 25.04 25.26 2.30
CA PRO A 369 24.83 24.90 3.71
C PRO A 369 24.16 25.98 4.57
N GLU A 370 24.16 27.25 4.14
CA GLU A 370 23.57 28.35 4.90
C GLU A 370 22.07 28.54 4.61
N SER A 371 21.63 28.19 3.40
CA SER A 371 20.25 28.38 2.96
C SER A 371 19.82 27.28 1.97
N PHE A 372 19.19 26.24 2.52
CA PHE A 372 18.75 25.06 1.78
C PHE A 372 17.37 24.57 2.25
N GLY A 373 16.83 23.61 1.52
CA GLY A 373 15.47 23.12 1.67
C GLY A 373 14.52 23.76 0.66
N SER A 374 13.44 23.05 0.38
CA SER A 374 12.41 23.50 -0.54
C SER A 374 11.01 23.11 -0.10
N VAL A 375 10.03 23.81 -0.65
CA VAL A 375 8.62 23.45 -0.61
C VAL A 375 8.10 23.28 -2.04
N TYR A 376 7.28 22.26 -2.24
CA TYR A 376 6.64 21.92 -3.50
C TYR A 376 5.14 22.15 -3.39
N ILE A 377 4.56 22.77 -4.41
CA ILE A 377 3.12 23.02 -4.49
C ILE A 377 2.53 22.06 -5.52
N TYR A 378 1.51 21.31 -5.11
CA TYR A 378 0.73 20.42 -5.95
C TYR A 378 -0.70 20.92 -5.98
N ASN A 379 -1.20 21.25 -7.17
CA ASN A 379 -2.56 21.75 -7.30
C ASN A 379 -3.59 20.62 -7.35
N GLY A 380 -4.74 20.85 -6.73
CA GLY A 380 -5.90 19.97 -6.80
C GLY A 380 -6.47 19.87 -8.21
N GLU A 381 -7.21 18.80 -8.49
CA GLU A 381 -8.08 18.71 -9.66
C GLU A 381 -9.30 17.84 -9.32
N SER A 382 -10.26 17.70 -10.23
CA SER A 382 -11.52 16.97 -9.98
C SER A 382 -11.28 15.60 -9.33
N ASN A 383 -11.63 15.50 -8.04
CA ASN A 383 -11.51 14.34 -7.15
C ASN A 383 -10.10 13.73 -7.05
N SER A 384 -9.06 14.52 -7.27
CA SER A 384 -7.66 14.07 -7.32
C SER A 384 -6.68 15.20 -7.01
N ILE A 385 -5.39 14.88 -7.04
CA ILE A 385 -4.30 15.86 -7.05
C ILE A 385 -3.41 15.61 -8.27
N ARG A 386 -2.89 16.69 -8.85
CA ARG A 386 -1.89 16.58 -9.92
C ARG A 386 -0.61 15.96 -9.39
N THR A 387 -0.04 15.01 -10.11
CA THR A 387 1.17 14.29 -9.69
C THR A 387 2.46 15.10 -9.87
N THR A 388 2.42 16.11 -10.75
CA THR A 388 3.53 17.04 -11.01
C THR A 388 3.37 18.32 -10.18
N PRO A 389 4.43 18.82 -9.54
CA PRO A 389 4.35 20.08 -8.80
C PRO A 389 4.21 21.26 -9.76
N SER A 390 3.28 22.18 -9.47
CA SER A 390 3.10 23.43 -10.23
C SER A 390 4.18 24.46 -9.93
N GLN A 391 4.71 24.42 -8.71
CA GLN A 391 5.74 25.32 -8.25
C GLN A 391 6.68 24.63 -7.28
N ARG A 392 7.95 25.02 -7.35
CA ARG A 392 9.01 24.57 -6.46
C ARG A 392 9.74 25.79 -5.91
N ILE A 393 9.71 25.96 -4.60
CA ILE A 393 10.22 27.14 -3.90
C ILE A 393 11.45 26.73 -3.09
N ARG A 394 12.64 27.15 -3.53
CA ARG A 394 13.90 26.90 -2.82
C ARG A 394 14.21 28.03 -1.85
N ALA A 395 14.74 27.72 -0.66
CA ALA A 395 15.21 28.73 0.28
C ALA A 395 16.13 29.77 -0.37
N SER A 396 17.11 29.29 -1.16
CA SER A 396 18.11 30.11 -1.85
C SER A 396 17.55 31.08 -2.90
N THR A 397 16.31 30.90 -3.34
CA THR A 397 15.65 31.79 -4.33
C THR A 397 14.89 32.94 -3.70
N ILE A 398 14.68 32.91 -2.37
CA ILE A 398 13.89 33.91 -1.66
C ILE A 398 14.78 35.12 -1.37
N LYS A 399 14.71 36.13 -2.24
CA LYS A 399 15.55 37.35 -2.17
C LYS A 399 15.48 38.11 -0.83
N LYS A 400 14.36 38.00 -0.11
CA LYS A 400 14.12 38.66 1.19
C LYS A 400 14.30 37.72 2.38
N ALA A 401 14.65 36.45 2.15
CA ALA A 401 14.90 35.54 3.25
C ALA A 401 16.15 36.00 4.01
N PRO A 402 16.23 35.65 5.31
CA PRO A 402 17.47 35.77 6.07
C PRO A 402 18.62 35.08 5.32
N HIS A 403 19.83 35.61 5.45
CA HIS A 403 21.03 34.99 4.86
C HIS A 403 21.23 33.53 5.32
N TYR A 404 20.71 33.19 6.50
CA TYR A 404 20.70 31.85 7.07
C TYR A 404 19.26 31.31 7.14
N CYS A 405 18.92 30.37 6.26
CA CYS A 405 17.60 29.76 6.15
C CYS A 405 17.70 28.24 5.87
N PRO A 406 18.35 27.46 6.76
CA PRO A 406 18.49 26.01 6.57
C PRO A 406 17.20 25.27 6.93
N TYR A 407 17.04 24.06 6.42
CA TYR A 407 15.86 23.22 6.65
C TYR A 407 14.53 23.89 6.25
N PHE A 408 14.54 24.72 5.21
CA PHE A 408 13.31 25.34 4.71
C PHE A 408 12.32 24.27 4.23
N GLY A 409 11.09 24.28 4.77
CA GLY A 409 10.12 23.20 4.57
C GLY A 409 10.13 22.15 5.68
N LEU A 410 10.76 22.43 6.83
CA LEU A 410 10.73 21.56 8.01
C LEU A 410 9.31 21.38 8.54
N SER A 411 8.54 22.47 8.52
CA SER A 411 7.09 22.47 8.76
C SER A 411 6.43 23.37 7.72
N VAL A 412 5.21 23.04 7.33
CA VAL A 412 4.40 23.83 6.40
C VAL A 412 2.98 23.86 6.92
N ASP A 413 2.30 24.98 6.75
CA ASP A 413 0.87 25.14 7.03
C ASP A 413 0.27 26.21 6.10
N GLY A 414 -1.05 26.25 5.96
CA GLY A 414 -1.73 27.22 5.10
C GLY A 414 -3.25 27.19 5.20
N GLY A 415 -3.93 27.63 4.14
CA GLY A 415 -5.39 27.60 4.05
C GLY A 415 -6.11 28.84 4.61
N LEU A 416 -5.36 29.77 5.23
CA LEU A 416 -5.88 31.04 5.74
C LEU A 416 -5.32 32.21 4.94
N ASP A 417 -6.17 33.19 4.66
CA ASP A 417 -5.76 34.49 4.11
C ASP A 417 -5.24 35.38 5.26
N LEU A 418 -3.93 35.48 5.39
CA LEU A 418 -3.26 36.29 6.41
C LEU A 418 -3.05 37.73 5.94
N THR A 419 -3.15 37.99 4.63
CA THR A 419 -2.92 39.31 4.03
C THR A 419 -4.19 40.06 3.64
N ASN A 420 -5.37 39.47 3.87
CA ASN A 420 -6.69 40.00 3.54
C ASN A 420 -6.85 40.36 2.05
N ASP A 421 -6.32 39.54 1.15
CA ASP A 421 -6.42 39.75 -0.30
C ASP A 421 -7.36 38.77 -1.01
N GLY A 422 -7.98 37.89 -0.25
CA GLY A 422 -8.93 36.88 -0.70
C GLY A 422 -8.28 35.55 -1.06
N TYR A 423 -6.95 35.42 -1.03
CA TYR A 423 -6.23 34.19 -1.35
C TYR A 423 -5.60 33.57 -0.08
N PRO A 424 -5.66 32.24 0.09
CA PRO A 424 -4.92 31.58 1.16
C PRO A 424 -3.41 31.79 1.03
N ASP A 425 -2.75 32.02 2.15
CA ASP A 425 -1.30 32.17 2.25
C ASP A 425 -0.66 30.88 2.78
N VAL A 426 0.64 30.71 2.52
CA VAL A 426 1.41 29.54 2.94
C VAL A 426 2.49 29.95 3.94
N ALA A 427 2.51 29.31 5.11
CA ALA A 427 3.54 29.48 6.12
C ALA A 427 4.56 28.34 6.03
N VAL A 428 5.85 28.68 6.00
CA VAL A 428 6.94 27.71 5.89
C VAL A 428 7.95 27.91 7.01
N GLY A 429 8.15 26.85 7.80
CA GLY A 429 9.18 26.77 8.83
C GLY A 429 10.56 26.46 8.27
N SER A 430 11.56 27.08 8.88
CA SER A 430 12.99 26.82 8.72
C SER A 430 13.61 26.87 10.12
N LEU A 431 14.79 26.27 10.31
CA LEU A 431 15.46 26.34 11.61
C LEU A 431 15.76 27.81 11.98
N GLY A 432 15.07 28.30 13.02
CA GLY A 432 15.17 29.67 13.52
C GLY A 432 14.35 30.72 12.75
N ASN A 433 13.59 30.34 11.71
CA ASN A 433 12.85 31.29 10.86
C ASN A 433 11.44 30.79 10.50
N LEU A 434 10.51 31.73 10.30
CA LEU A 434 9.19 31.49 9.71
C LEU A 434 9.03 32.42 8.51
N ILE A 435 8.67 31.85 7.36
CA ILE A 435 8.47 32.59 6.11
C ILE A 435 6.99 32.50 5.72
N ILE A 436 6.33 33.65 5.55
CA ILE A 436 4.98 33.72 5.00
C ILE A 436 5.07 34.02 3.51
N LEU A 437 4.54 33.10 2.70
CA LEU A 437 4.46 33.20 1.25
C LEU A 437 3.03 33.57 0.88
N ARG A 438 2.91 34.76 0.30
CA ARG A 438 1.63 35.30 -0.15
C ARG A 438 1.26 34.75 -1.52
N SER A 439 0.03 34.28 -1.68
CA SER A 439 -0.50 33.83 -2.97
C SER A 439 -0.75 35.01 -3.93
N ARG A 440 -0.76 34.77 -5.24
CA ARG A 440 -0.95 35.80 -6.26
C ARG A 440 -2.23 35.52 -7.05
N PRO A 441 -3.01 36.55 -7.42
CA PRO A 441 -4.19 36.37 -8.27
C PRO A 441 -3.84 35.69 -9.58
N VAL A 442 -4.48 34.55 -9.85
CA VAL A 442 -4.30 33.76 -11.07
C VAL A 442 -5.34 34.18 -12.10
N ILE A 443 -4.89 34.45 -13.33
CA ILE A 443 -5.77 34.82 -14.45
C ILE A 443 -5.54 33.98 -15.70
N LYS A 444 -6.64 33.73 -16.41
CA LYS A 444 -6.68 33.11 -17.72
C LYS A 444 -6.74 34.18 -18.79
N LEU A 445 -5.91 34.05 -19.84
CA LEU A 445 -5.81 35.03 -20.91
C LEU A 445 -6.02 34.33 -22.26
N GLN A 446 -7.09 34.68 -22.95
CA GLN A 446 -7.45 34.09 -24.24
C GLN A 446 -7.27 35.12 -25.35
N ALA A 447 -6.39 34.81 -26.31
CA ALA A 447 -6.23 35.60 -27.53
C ALA A 447 -7.26 35.21 -28.58
N SER A 448 -7.76 36.18 -29.33
CA SER A 448 -8.66 35.99 -30.47
C SER A 448 -8.26 36.93 -31.60
N VAL A 449 -8.39 36.47 -32.85
CA VAL A 449 -8.11 37.28 -34.04
C VAL A 449 -9.33 37.28 -34.94
N ASP A 450 -9.81 38.46 -35.30
CA ASP A 450 -10.85 38.64 -36.32
C ASP A 450 -10.24 39.20 -37.60
N LEU A 451 -10.57 38.60 -38.74
CA LEU A 451 -9.94 38.85 -40.04
C LEU A 451 -10.92 39.50 -41.01
N THR A 452 -10.49 40.58 -41.64
CA THR A 452 -11.26 41.27 -42.69
C THR A 452 -10.38 41.49 -43.92
N PRO A 453 -10.62 40.79 -45.05
CA PRO A 453 -11.60 39.71 -45.27
C PRO A 453 -11.22 38.40 -44.57
N LYS A 454 -12.19 37.48 -44.41
CA LYS A 454 -12.01 36.19 -43.70
C LYS A 454 -11.15 35.15 -44.45
N VAL A 455 -11.04 35.28 -45.76
CA VAL A 455 -10.28 34.38 -46.65
C VAL A 455 -9.39 35.21 -47.57
N ILE A 456 -8.25 34.66 -48.00
CA ILE A 456 -7.38 35.30 -48.99
C ILE A 456 -7.86 34.94 -50.40
N PRO A 457 -8.32 35.92 -51.20
CA PRO A 457 -8.67 35.66 -52.59
C PRO A 457 -7.40 35.31 -53.38
N VAL A 458 -7.47 34.30 -54.26
CA VAL A 458 -6.32 33.79 -55.04
C VAL A 458 -5.94 34.72 -56.21
N ILE A 459 -6.68 35.83 -56.39
CA ILE A 459 -6.53 36.74 -57.53
C ILE A 459 -5.61 37.92 -57.18
N ASN A 460 -4.41 37.91 -57.77
CA ASN A 460 -3.35 38.94 -57.75
C ASN A 460 -2.79 39.34 -56.36
N GLY A 461 -1.50 39.06 -56.17
CA GLY A 461 -0.75 39.11 -54.91
C GLY A 461 -0.45 40.49 -54.31
N ASN A 462 -1.41 41.41 -54.27
CA ASN A 462 -1.35 42.69 -53.54
C ASN A 462 -2.67 42.95 -52.77
N THR A 463 -3.21 41.94 -52.09
CA THR A 463 -4.41 42.11 -51.25
C THR A 463 -4.00 42.52 -49.83
N SER A 464 -4.62 43.57 -49.30
CA SER A 464 -4.47 43.96 -47.89
C SER A 464 -5.57 43.35 -47.04
N LEU A 465 -5.20 42.84 -45.87
CA LEU A 465 -6.12 42.30 -44.88
C LEU A 465 -5.87 42.93 -43.51
N THR A 466 -6.93 43.10 -42.73
CA THR A 466 -6.84 43.62 -41.35
C THR A 466 -7.09 42.49 -40.37
N ALA A 467 -6.15 42.27 -39.46
CA ALA A 467 -6.25 41.33 -38.36
C ALA A 467 -6.45 42.10 -37.04
N ARG A 468 -7.65 42.02 -36.47
CA ARG A 468 -7.99 42.58 -35.16
C ARG A 468 -7.67 41.56 -34.08
N LEU A 469 -6.57 41.76 -33.36
CA LEU A 469 -6.14 40.92 -32.24
C LEU A 469 -6.76 41.43 -30.94
N CYS A 470 -7.50 40.58 -30.23
CA CYS A 470 -8.17 40.91 -28.96
C CYS A 470 -7.81 39.90 -27.87
N PHE A 471 -7.73 40.38 -26.62
CA PHE A 471 -7.44 39.55 -25.44
C PHE A 471 -8.58 39.60 -24.42
N THR A 472 -9.07 38.42 -24.05
CA THR A 472 -10.09 38.24 -23.00
C THR A 472 -9.40 37.74 -21.73
N ILE A 473 -9.76 38.31 -20.57
CA ILE A 473 -9.16 37.99 -19.26
C ILE A 473 -10.25 37.51 -18.31
N THR A 474 -9.99 36.40 -17.62
CA THR A 474 -10.92 35.80 -16.66
C THR A 474 -10.17 35.26 -15.43
N PRO A 475 -10.58 35.61 -14.19
CA PRO A 475 -11.52 36.67 -13.83
C PRO A 475 -10.92 38.08 -14.08
N PHE A 476 -11.75 39.07 -14.38
CA PHE A 476 -11.30 40.46 -14.59
C PHE A 476 -11.74 41.37 -13.44
N LYS A 477 -10.78 41.76 -12.60
CA LYS A 477 -10.96 42.75 -11.52
C LYS A 477 -10.10 43.99 -11.79
N PRO A 478 -10.65 45.11 -12.27
CA PRO A 478 -9.88 46.27 -12.73
C PRO A 478 -8.87 46.82 -11.70
N GLN A 479 -9.18 46.71 -10.41
CA GLN A 479 -8.32 47.16 -9.30
C GLN A 479 -6.99 46.39 -9.22
N GLU A 480 -6.96 45.13 -9.68
CA GLU A 480 -5.76 44.28 -9.70
C GLU A 480 -4.83 44.58 -10.89
N PHE A 481 -5.30 45.33 -11.90
CA PHE A 481 -4.59 45.59 -13.16
C PHE A 481 -4.16 47.05 -13.39
N LEU A 482 -4.31 47.93 -12.40
CA LEU A 482 -4.04 49.37 -12.51
C LEU A 482 -2.65 49.73 -13.06
N LYS A 483 -1.67 48.82 -12.95
CA LYS A 483 -0.30 48.97 -13.50
C LYS A 483 0.19 47.76 -14.30
N SER A 484 -0.72 46.91 -14.79
CA SER A 484 -0.36 45.73 -15.58
C SER A 484 -0.58 45.97 -17.07
N HIS A 485 0.37 45.50 -17.88
CA HIS A 485 0.30 45.57 -19.33
C HIS A 485 0.72 44.25 -19.96
N LEU A 486 0.15 43.95 -21.12
CA LEU A 486 0.48 42.80 -21.94
C LEU A 486 1.46 43.25 -23.01
N HIS A 487 2.61 42.57 -23.11
CA HIS A 487 3.45 42.62 -24.31
C HIS A 487 3.08 41.45 -25.20
N TYR A 488 2.75 41.73 -26.45
CA TYR A 488 2.48 40.70 -27.45
C TYR A 488 3.43 40.85 -28.65
N ALA A 489 3.68 39.72 -29.30
CA ALA A 489 4.47 39.60 -30.52
C ALA A 489 3.73 38.70 -31.51
N VAL A 490 3.63 39.15 -32.75
CA VAL A 490 2.95 38.43 -33.83
C VAL A 490 3.97 37.99 -34.87
N ASP A 491 4.17 36.68 -34.98
CA ASP A 491 4.99 36.06 -36.00
C ASP A 491 4.10 35.57 -37.15
N LEU A 492 4.37 36.07 -38.35
CA LEU A 492 3.59 35.73 -39.53
C LEU A 492 4.18 34.50 -40.25
N ASP A 493 3.29 33.65 -40.78
CA ASP A 493 3.59 32.49 -41.63
C ASP A 493 4.73 31.60 -41.09
N VAL A 494 4.59 31.17 -39.83
CA VAL A 494 5.68 30.56 -39.03
C VAL A 494 6.24 29.26 -39.60
N GLU A 495 5.47 28.53 -40.42
CA GLU A 495 5.91 27.27 -41.02
C GLU A 495 6.63 27.44 -42.36
N MET A 496 6.61 28.65 -42.93
CA MET A 496 7.16 28.92 -44.26
C MET A 496 8.51 29.64 -44.19
N LYS A 497 9.49 29.13 -44.96
CA LYS A 497 10.80 29.77 -45.12
C LYS A 497 10.70 31.11 -45.86
N GLN A 498 9.83 31.18 -46.87
CA GLN A 498 9.49 32.40 -47.59
C GLN A 498 8.10 32.84 -47.14
N LYS A 499 8.02 34.01 -46.52
CA LYS A 499 6.77 34.55 -45.98
C LYS A 499 5.82 34.91 -47.13
N ARG A 500 4.56 34.47 -47.03
CA ARG A 500 3.49 34.80 -47.99
C ARG A 500 2.64 35.99 -47.55
N ILE A 501 2.94 36.55 -46.39
CA ILE A 501 2.28 37.73 -45.83
C ILE A 501 3.32 38.55 -45.08
N GLU A 502 3.15 39.87 -45.09
CA GLU A 502 4.00 40.79 -44.34
C GLU A 502 3.18 41.88 -43.66
N PHE A 503 3.74 42.50 -42.61
CA PHE A 503 3.15 43.71 -42.04
C PHE A 503 3.23 44.84 -43.06
N ARG A 504 2.22 45.71 -43.09
CA ARG A 504 2.29 46.94 -43.87
C ARG A 504 3.51 47.75 -43.43
N LYS A 505 4.18 48.38 -44.41
CA LYS A 505 5.37 49.20 -44.16
C LYS A 505 5.11 50.28 -43.10
N GLY A 506 5.77 50.16 -41.94
CA GLY A 506 5.61 51.05 -40.78
C GLY A 506 4.89 50.40 -39.59
N ASP A 507 4.18 49.30 -39.81
CA ASP A 507 3.55 48.52 -38.75
C ASP A 507 4.53 47.48 -38.18
N SER A 508 4.35 47.15 -36.91
CA SER A 508 5.16 46.18 -36.19
C SER A 508 4.25 45.10 -35.59
N GLY A 509 4.69 43.84 -35.63
CA GLY A 509 4.00 42.73 -34.97
C GLY A 509 4.09 42.77 -33.44
N ASN A 510 4.89 43.68 -32.87
CA ASN A 510 5.04 43.84 -31.44
C ASN A 510 4.20 45.00 -30.93
N GLY A 511 3.53 44.81 -29.80
CA GLY A 511 2.75 45.87 -29.17
C GLY A 511 2.58 45.71 -27.67
N LYS A 512 2.08 46.80 -27.06
CA LYS A 512 1.83 46.91 -25.62
C LYS A 512 0.36 47.29 -25.41
N LEU A 513 -0.36 46.48 -24.64
CA LEU A 513 -1.77 46.69 -24.31
C LEU A 513 -1.95 46.88 -22.81
N PHE A 514 -2.59 47.98 -22.41
CA PHE A 514 -2.95 48.23 -21.02
C PHE A 514 -4.28 47.57 -20.70
N LEU A 515 -4.26 46.61 -19.78
CA LEU A 515 -5.39 45.71 -19.51
C LEU A 515 -6.63 46.41 -18.93
N VAL A 516 -6.49 47.65 -18.46
CA VAL A 516 -7.58 48.47 -17.90
C VAL A 516 -8.47 49.09 -18.98
N ASN A 517 -7.90 49.52 -20.11
CA ASN A 517 -8.60 50.41 -21.07
C ASN A 517 -8.71 49.84 -22.48
N VAL A 518 -7.69 49.14 -22.99
CA VAL A 518 -7.65 48.70 -24.39
C VAL A 518 -7.21 47.24 -24.46
N LYS A 519 -8.10 46.38 -24.96
CA LYS A 519 -7.89 44.93 -25.06
C LYS A 519 -7.62 44.43 -26.48
N CYS A 520 -7.70 45.31 -27.48
CA CYS A 520 -7.52 44.94 -28.88
C CYS A 520 -6.55 45.85 -29.62
N SER A 521 -5.89 45.31 -30.64
CA SER A 521 -5.05 46.04 -31.59
C SER A 521 -5.35 45.59 -33.02
N ASP A 522 -5.48 46.54 -33.94
CA ASP A 522 -5.65 46.26 -35.36
C ASP A 522 -4.27 46.20 -36.04
N LEU A 523 -4.02 45.14 -36.81
CA LEU A 523 -2.78 44.91 -37.55
C LEU A 523 -3.11 44.84 -39.04
N VAL A 524 -2.46 45.67 -39.87
CA VAL A 524 -2.66 45.65 -41.32
C VAL A 524 -1.58 44.80 -41.97
N LEU A 525 -2.02 43.78 -42.71
CA LEU A 525 -1.16 42.79 -43.35
C LEU A 525 -1.33 42.83 -44.87
N THR A 526 -0.24 42.58 -45.60
CA THR A 526 -0.19 42.55 -47.06
C THR A 526 0.16 41.13 -47.51
N VAL A 527 -0.69 40.53 -48.36
CA VAL A 527 -0.45 39.22 -48.94
C VAL A 527 0.56 39.37 -50.10
N LEU A 528 1.57 38.51 -50.10
CA LEU A 528 2.64 38.45 -51.09
C LEU A 528 2.35 37.35 -52.13
N PRO A 529 2.95 37.43 -53.34
CA PRO A 529 2.88 36.34 -54.31
C PRO A 529 3.44 35.04 -53.73
N CYS A 530 2.66 33.96 -53.82
CA CYS A 530 3.01 32.65 -53.27
C CYS A 530 3.16 31.59 -54.37
N THR A 531 4.03 30.61 -54.13
CA THR A 531 4.11 29.36 -54.89
C THR A 531 3.18 28.29 -54.30
N ASP A 532 3.00 28.32 -52.99
CA ASP A 532 2.00 27.55 -52.24
C ASP A 532 0.93 28.50 -51.71
N CYS A 533 -0.14 28.67 -52.50
CA CYS A 533 -1.33 29.46 -52.17
C CYS A 533 -2.51 28.56 -51.76
N PHE A 534 -2.22 27.36 -51.22
CA PHE A 534 -3.24 26.38 -50.87
C PHE A 534 -3.23 26.05 -49.37
N THR A 535 -2.05 26.05 -48.73
CA THR A 535 -1.94 25.87 -47.28
C THR A 535 -2.30 27.17 -46.54
N SER A 536 -3.04 27.07 -45.43
CA SER A 536 -3.37 28.24 -44.60
C SER A 536 -2.10 28.96 -44.13
N ILE A 537 -2.15 30.29 -44.05
CA ILE A 537 -1.10 31.09 -43.41
C ILE A 537 -1.25 30.96 -41.90
N LYS A 538 -0.25 30.42 -41.22
CA LYS A 538 -0.24 30.31 -39.75
C LYS A 538 0.40 31.52 -39.10
N ILE A 539 -0.38 32.23 -38.30
CA ILE A 539 0.06 33.36 -37.47
C ILE A 539 0.22 32.86 -36.05
N LYS A 540 1.38 33.09 -35.44
CA LYS A 540 1.62 32.84 -34.02
C LYS A 540 1.56 34.16 -33.26
N VAL A 541 0.71 34.24 -32.24
CA VAL A 541 0.64 35.36 -31.32
C VAL A 541 1.22 34.90 -29.99
N SER A 542 2.36 35.44 -29.61
CA SER A 542 2.99 35.21 -28.29
C SER A 542 2.70 36.40 -27.39
N TYR A 543 2.50 36.17 -26.09
CA TYR A 543 2.17 37.24 -25.14
C TYR A 543 2.77 37.00 -23.75
N THR A 544 3.08 38.10 -23.05
CA THR A 544 3.62 38.07 -21.68
C THR A 544 2.96 39.15 -20.83
N LEU A 545 2.52 38.76 -19.62
CA LEU A 545 1.96 39.69 -18.65
C LEU A 545 3.10 40.36 -17.88
N VAL A 546 3.16 41.68 -17.93
CA VAL A 546 4.09 42.49 -17.15
C VAL A 546 3.30 43.27 -16.13
N SER A 547 3.60 43.02 -14.86
CA SER A 547 2.96 43.68 -13.72
C SER A 547 4.04 44.36 -12.87
N ASP A 548 3.85 45.64 -12.55
CA ASP A 548 4.71 46.32 -11.59
C ASP A 548 4.46 45.78 -10.18
N LEU A 549 5.53 45.36 -9.51
CA LEU A 549 5.51 44.88 -8.12
C LEU A 549 5.30 46.09 -7.17
N ASN A 550 4.05 46.52 -7.00
CA ASN A 550 3.68 47.45 -5.93
C ASN A 550 3.70 46.71 -4.57
N ARG A 551 4.05 47.40 -3.47
CA ARG A 551 4.13 46.77 -2.13
C ARG A 551 2.76 46.41 -1.54
N ASP A 552 1.70 47.09 -1.96
CA ASP A 552 0.39 47.01 -1.29
C ASP A 552 -0.56 45.97 -1.91
N LEU A 553 -0.40 45.62 -3.19
CA LEU A 553 -1.25 44.68 -3.91
C LEU A 553 -0.42 43.63 -4.67
N PRO A 554 -0.83 42.34 -4.66
CA PRO A 554 -0.09 41.27 -5.29
C PRO A 554 -0.27 41.36 -6.81
N ALA A 555 0.85 41.31 -7.54
CA ALA A 555 0.81 41.36 -8.98
C ALA A 555 0.15 40.08 -9.55
N PRO A 556 -0.85 40.18 -10.45
CA PRO A 556 -1.49 39.00 -11.03
C PRO A 556 -0.48 38.17 -11.84
N ILE A 557 -0.75 36.86 -11.93
CA ILE A 557 0.04 35.89 -12.70
C ILE A 557 -0.86 35.14 -13.67
N LEU A 558 -0.31 34.72 -14.82
CA LEU A 558 -1.02 33.86 -15.76
C LEU A 558 -1.14 32.45 -15.18
N ASP A 559 -2.30 31.84 -15.41
CA ASP A 559 -2.53 30.41 -15.14
C ASP A 559 -1.52 29.56 -15.91
N VAL A 560 -0.77 28.72 -15.19
CA VAL A 560 0.30 27.87 -15.72
C VAL A 560 -0.25 26.74 -16.61
N TYR A 561 -1.46 26.26 -16.34
CA TYR A 561 -2.08 25.13 -17.04
C TYR A 561 -2.75 25.58 -18.34
N ASP A 562 -3.51 26.68 -18.29
CA ASP A 562 -4.20 27.19 -19.48
C ASP A 562 -3.26 27.97 -20.43
N ASN A 563 -2.20 28.59 -19.90
CA ASN A 563 -1.25 29.38 -20.69
C ASN A 563 0.13 28.73 -20.80
N ALA A 564 0.24 27.40 -20.70
CA ALA A 564 1.52 26.65 -20.70
C ALA A 564 2.50 27.04 -21.83
N HIS A 565 1.98 27.63 -22.90
CA HIS A 565 2.74 28.02 -24.08
C HIS A 565 2.94 29.54 -24.24
N ASN A 566 2.24 30.40 -23.50
CA ASN A 566 2.24 31.86 -23.69
C ASN A 566 2.04 32.29 -25.16
N HIS A 567 1.39 31.45 -25.97
CA HIS A 567 1.13 31.74 -27.37
C HIS A 567 -0.11 31.02 -27.91
N THR A 568 -0.66 31.55 -28.99
CA THR A 568 -1.83 31.01 -29.68
C THR A 568 -1.59 31.09 -31.20
N TYR A 569 -2.04 30.08 -31.93
CA TYR A 569 -1.96 30.05 -33.40
C TYR A 569 -3.30 30.39 -34.02
N PHE A 570 -3.26 31.13 -35.12
CA PHE A 570 -4.42 31.46 -35.96
C PHE A 570 -4.10 31.11 -37.40
N GLU A 571 -5.09 30.66 -38.14
CA GLU A 571 -4.94 30.28 -39.54
C GLU A 571 -5.73 31.22 -40.46
N ILE A 572 -5.09 31.65 -41.55
CA ILE A 572 -5.76 32.39 -42.63
C ILE A 572 -5.81 31.49 -43.88
N PRO A 573 -6.98 30.98 -44.26
CA PRO A 573 -7.12 30.12 -45.43
C PRO A 573 -7.16 30.91 -46.76
N TYR A 574 -6.72 30.26 -47.84
CA TYR A 574 -6.89 30.72 -49.22
C TYR A 574 -8.21 30.22 -49.83
N GLU A 575 -8.71 30.93 -50.84
CA GLU A 575 -9.86 30.51 -51.67
C GLU A 575 -9.52 29.26 -52.51
N LYS A 576 -10.44 28.30 -52.68
CA LYS A 576 -10.19 27.00 -53.36
C LYS A 576 -10.74 26.99 -54.79
N ASP A 577 -10.00 26.43 -55.75
CA ASP A 577 -10.44 26.27 -57.15
C ASP A 577 -11.29 25.00 -57.34
N CYS A 578 -12.58 25.21 -57.61
CA CYS A 578 -13.61 24.17 -57.64
C CYS A 578 -14.31 24.04 -59.00
N ASN A 579 -13.61 24.24 -60.13
CA ASN A 579 -14.16 24.05 -61.49
C ASN A 579 -15.54 24.73 -61.67
N ASN A 580 -15.62 26.03 -61.37
CA ASN A 580 -16.85 26.84 -61.42
C ASN A 580 -18.01 26.42 -60.48
N LYS A 581 -17.78 25.52 -59.52
CA LYS A 581 -18.69 25.26 -58.40
C LYS A 581 -18.28 26.10 -57.20
N PRO A 582 -19.22 26.55 -56.35
CA PRO A 582 -18.90 27.30 -55.13
C PRO A 582 -18.25 26.42 -54.04
N VAL A 583 -18.36 25.08 -54.12
CA VAL A 583 -17.82 24.13 -53.15
C VAL A 583 -17.29 22.88 -53.87
N CYS A 584 -16.10 22.42 -53.50
CA CYS A 584 -15.50 21.17 -53.97
C CYS A 584 -15.99 19.99 -53.13
N VAL A 585 -16.68 19.01 -53.71
CA VAL A 585 -17.19 17.84 -52.97
C VAL A 585 -16.38 16.59 -53.31
N PRO A 586 -15.46 16.14 -52.43
CA PRO A 586 -14.74 14.88 -52.61
C PRO A 586 -15.61 13.69 -52.18
N GLU A 587 -15.41 12.52 -52.81
CA GLU A 587 -16.09 11.28 -52.44
C GLU A 587 -15.04 10.23 -52.07
N LEU A 588 -14.83 10.03 -50.77
CA LEU A 588 -13.78 9.16 -50.24
C LEU A 588 -14.34 7.82 -49.76
N HIS A 589 -13.75 6.72 -50.23
CA HIS A 589 -14.10 5.36 -49.81
C HIS A 589 -12.87 4.66 -49.23
N LEU A 590 -12.95 4.23 -47.95
CA LEU A 590 -11.88 3.55 -47.21
C LEU A 590 -12.21 2.06 -47.04
N THR A 591 -11.26 1.20 -47.41
CA THR A 591 -11.31 -0.25 -47.18
C THR A 591 -10.01 -0.74 -46.53
N THR A 592 -10.12 -1.75 -45.66
CA THR A 592 -9.01 -2.21 -44.81
C THR A 592 -9.00 -3.73 -44.69
N ARG A 593 -7.82 -4.36 -44.72
CA ARG A 593 -7.64 -5.80 -44.50
C ARG A 593 -6.46 -6.06 -43.56
N LEU A 594 -6.66 -6.90 -42.56
CA LEU A 594 -5.65 -7.26 -41.55
C LEU A 594 -5.07 -8.65 -41.80
N SER A 595 -3.85 -8.90 -41.32
CA SER A 595 -3.23 -10.23 -41.35
C SER A 595 -3.88 -11.25 -40.41
N GLY A 596 -4.60 -10.80 -39.38
CA GLY A 596 -5.35 -11.63 -38.43
C GLY A 596 -6.35 -10.83 -37.62
N ASN A 597 -7.31 -11.52 -37.00
CA ASN A 597 -8.37 -10.91 -36.17
C ASN A 597 -8.08 -11.01 -34.66
N GLU A 598 -7.01 -11.71 -34.28
CA GLU A 598 -6.60 -11.91 -32.89
C GLU A 598 -5.12 -11.54 -32.72
N LEU A 599 -4.79 -10.92 -31.58
CA LEU A 599 -3.42 -10.59 -31.16
C LEU A 599 -3.05 -11.50 -29.98
N ILE A 600 -2.05 -12.36 -30.18
CA ILE A 600 -1.53 -13.24 -29.13
C ILE A 600 -0.21 -12.64 -28.63
N VAL A 601 -0.27 -11.93 -27.50
CA VAL A 601 0.89 -11.30 -26.87
C VAL A 601 1.89 -12.37 -26.45
N GLY A 602 3.15 -12.24 -26.88
CA GLY A 602 4.19 -13.25 -26.71
C GLY A 602 4.24 -14.33 -27.81
N TYR A 603 3.45 -14.19 -28.89
CA TYR A 603 3.54 -15.06 -30.08
C TYR A 603 3.43 -14.28 -31.40
N THR A 604 2.42 -13.42 -31.51
CA THR A 604 2.23 -12.55 -32.69
C THR A 604 3.36 -11.53 -32.75
N ARG A 605 4.18 -11.58 -33.80
CA ARG A 605 5.30 -10.62 -33.99
C ARG A 605 4.87 -9.35 -34.71
N ASP A 606 4.31 -9.50 -35.90
CA ASP A 606 3.92 -8.37 -36.76
C ASP A 606 2.42 -8.44 -37.10
N LEU A 607 1.73 -7.30 -37.00
CA LEU A 607 0.39 -7.05 -37.53
C LEU A 607 0.50 -6.22 -38.81
N ILE A 608 0.01 -6.77 -39.93
CA ILE A 608 0.03 -6.08 -41.23
C ILE A 608 -1.38 -5.56 -41.53
N MET A 609 -1.51 -4.26 -41.73
CA MET A 609 -2.75 -3.59 -42.13
C MET A 609 -2.62 -3.07 -43.56
N ASN A 610 -3.41 -3.62 -44.47
CA ASN A 610 -3.53 -3.14 -45.85
C ASN A 610 -4.68 -2.15 -45.93
N ILE A 611 -4.40 -0.98 -46.49
CA ILE A 611 -5.33 0.16 -46.58
C ILE A 611 -5.48 0.54 -48.05
N SER A 612 -6.74 0.73 -48.48
CA SER A 612 -7.09 1.26 -49.80
C SER A 612 -8.07 2.41 -49.62
N LEU A 613 -7.67 3.60 -50.07
CA LEU A 613 -8.47 4.83 -50.05
C LEU A 613 -8.70 5.31 -51.48
N VAL A 614 -9.96 5.43 -51.89
CA VAL A 614 -10.37 5.83 -53.25
C VAL A 614 -11.07 7.18 -53.20
N ASN A 615 -10.70 8.10 -54.09
CA ASN A 615 -11.48 9.32 -54.38
C ASN A 615 -12.21 9.19 -55.73
N SER A 616 -13.55 9.18 -55.74
CA SER A 616 -14.38 9.20 -56.96
C SER A 616 -14.92 10.59 -57.32
N GLY A 617 -14.84 11.56 -56.41
CA GLY A 617 -15.44 12.89 -56.50
C GLY A 617 -14.48 13.99 -56.97
N ASP A 618 -14.78 15.25 -56.63
CA ASP A 618 -13.89 16.37 -56.95
C ASP A 618 -12.55 16.28 -56.15
N GLY A 619 -11.60 17.17 -56.44
CA GLY A 619 -10.29 17.15 -55.76
C GLY A 619 -10.41 17.29 -54.24
N SER A 620 -9.80 16.36 -53.50
CA SER A 620 -9.77 16.38 -52.03
C SER A 620 -8.49 17.06 -51.54
N TYR A 621 -8.61 18.27 -50.98
CA TYR A 621 -7.50 19.13 -50.59
C TYR A 621 -6.96 18.74 -49.21
N LEU A 622 -5.63 18.67 -49.10
CA LEU A 622 -4.91 18.30 -47.87
C LEU A 622 -5.44 17.02 -47.20
N THR A 623 -5.74 16.01 -48.02
CA THR A 623 -6.27 14.73 -47.53
C THR A 623 -5.27 14.09 -46.56
N THR A 624 -5.70 13.93 -45.31
CA THR A 624 -4.88 13.44 -44.21
C THR A 624 -5.59 12.29 -43.52
N MET A 625 -4.88 11.17 -43.35
CA MET A 625 -5.34 10.01 -42.61
C MET A 625 -4.56 9.89 -41.31
N MET A 626 -5.26 10.01 -40.18
CA MET A 626 -4.72 9.71 -38.86
C MET A 626 -4.97 8.24 -38.51
N VAL A 627 -3.91 7.54 -38.14
CA VAL A 627 -3.94 6.15 -37.67
C VAL A 627 -3.65 6.15 -36.19
N ILE A 628 -4.65 5.82 -35.38
CA ILE A 628 -4.55 5.78 -33.92
C ILE A 628 -4.53 4.33 -33.48
N TYR A 629 -3.49 3.89 -32.78
CA TYR A 629 -3.32 2.52 -32.32
C TYR A 629 -2.73 2.47 -30.91
N PRO A 630 -2.94 1.38 -30.13
CA PRO A 630 -2.41 1.25 -28.77
C PRO A 630 -0.88 1.23 -28.74
N LYS A 631 -0.26 1.79 -27.68
CA LYS A 631 1.21 1.86 -27.54
C LYS A 631 1.91 0.49 -27.59
N SER A 632 1.23 -0.57 -27.16
CA SER A 632 1.76 -1.95 -27.22
C SER A 632 1.99 -2.45 -28.66
N LEU A 633 1.51 -1.74 -29.68
CA LEU A 633 1.84 -1.95 -31.09
C LEU A 633 2.85 -0.87 -31.52
N GLN A 634 4.09 -1.25 -31.79
CA GLN A 634 5.14 -0.35 -32.23
C GLN A 634 5.16 -0.22 -33.76
N PHE A 635 5.45 0.98 -34.25
CA PHE A 635 5.58 1.20 -35.68
C PHE A 635 6.86 0.56 -36.24
N LYS A 636 6.73 -0.23 -37.31
CA LYS A 636 7.89 -0.84 -37.99
C LYS A 636 8.20 -0.14 -39.31
N LEU A 637 7.25 -0.12 -40.25
CA LEU A 637 7.38 0.59 -41.52
C LEU A 637 6.04 0.77 -42.25
N VAL A 638 6.00 1.70 -43.21
CA VAL A 638 4.92 1.86 -44.21
C VAL A 638 5.43 1.48 -45.60
N LYS A 639 4.65 0.69 -46.34
CA LYS A 639 4.88 0.40 -47.77
C LYS A 639 3.95 1.27 -48.61
N THR A 640 4.49 2.29 -49.26
CA THR A 640 3.73 3.30 -50.01
C THR A 640 3.72 3.02 -51.53
N PRO A 641 2.66 3.42 -52.26
CA PRO A 641 2.60 3.29 -53.72
C PRO A 641 3.44 4.38 -54.39
N ALA A 642 3.74 4.20 -55.68
CA ALA A 642 4.44 5.20 -56.49
C ALA A 642 3.53 6.41 -56.84
N PHE A 643 2.23 6.17 -57.02
CA PHE A 643 1.22 7.21 -57.26
C PHE A 643 -0.16 6.72 -56.79
N PRO A 644 -1.01 7.58 -56.18
CA PRO A 644 -0.69 8.91 -55.65
C PRO A 644 0.32 8.83 -54.50
N VAL A 645 1.14 9.87 -54.32
CA VAL A 645 2.20 9.86 -53.30
C VAL A 645 1.58 9.85 -51.90
N VAL A 646 1.96 8.87 -51.08
CA VAL A 646 1.60 8.79 -49.67
C VAL A 646 2.85 9.06 -48.84
N LYS A 647 2.79 10.05 -47.93
CA LYS A 647 3.87 10.34 -46.98
C LYS A 647 3.30 10.33 -45.57
N CYS A 648 3.82 9.45 -44.73
CA CYS A 648 3.45 9.36 -43.32
C CYS A 648 4.55 9.95 -42.43
N SER A 649 4.14 10.68 -41.40
CA SER A 649 5.04 11.14 -40.34
C SER A 649 5.52 9.97 -39.49
N PRO A 650 6.66 10.11 -38.78
CA PRO A 650 6.93 9.28 -37.62
C PRO A 650 5.73 9.33 -36.64
N PRO A 651 5.46 8.24 -35.91
CA PRO A 651 4.37 8.22 -34.95
C PRO A 651 4.69 9.09 -33.73
N GLU A 652 3.69 9.83 -33.25
CA GLU A 652 3.74 10.64 -32.04
C GLU A 652 2.98 9.96 -30.91
N MET A 653 3.45 10.13 -29.67
CA MET A 653 2.80 9.56 -28.50
C MET A 653 1.69 10.49 -28.01
N LEU A 654 0.48 9.96 -27.89
CA LEU A 654 -0.63 10.65 -27.23
C LEU A 654 -0.60 10.41 -25.71
N PRO A 655 -1.22 11.31 -24.91
CA PRO A 655 -1.37 11.14 -23.46
C PRO A 655 -2.14 9.87 -23.08
N THR A 656 -3.06 9.41 -23.94
CA THR A 656 -4.04 8.34 -23.67
C THR A 656 -3.55 6.92 -23.99
N PHE A 657 -2.29 6.59 -23.68
CA PHE A 657 -1.67 5.27 -23.97
C PHE A 657 -1.81 4.78 -25.43
N SER A 658 -1.99 5.71 -26.36
CA SER A 658 -2.10 5.45 -27.80
C SER A 658 -1.00 6.19 -28.55
N SER A 659 -0.67 5.69 -29.73
CA SER A 659 0.23 6.33 -30.69
C SER A 659 -0.59 6.78 -31.89
N VAL A 660 -0.23 7.92 -32.46
CA VAL A 660 -0.87 8.46 -33.66
C VAL A 660 0.16 8.64 -34.76
N MET A 661 -0.19 8.22 -35.97
CA MET A 661 0.58 8.47 -37.18
C MET A 661 -0.28 9.25 -38.17
N SER A 662 0.28 10.31 -38.75
CA SER A 662 -0.42 11.13 -39.75
C SER A 662 0.13 10.84 -41.15
N CYS A 663 -0.75 10.43 -42.05
CA CYS A 663 -0.41 10.13 -43.44
C CYS A 663 -1.07 11.14 -44.38
N SER A 664 -0.25 11.91 -45.09
CA SER A 664 -0.68 12.77 -46.19
C SER A 664 -0.83 11.96 -47.48
N ILE A 665 -1.97 12.09 -48.16
CA ILE A 665 -2.33 11.30 -49.34
C ILE A 665 -2.55 12.24 -50.52
N GLY A 666 -1.76 12.11 -51.58
CA GLY A 666 -1.93 12.88 -52.81
C GLY A 666 -1.66 14.38 -52.65
N TYR A 667 -0.83 14.79 -51.68
CA TYR A 667 -0.57 16.21 -51.38
C TYR A 667 -0.19 17.03 -52.63
N PRO A 668 -0.75 18.24 -52.85
CA PRO A 668 -1.75 18.93 -52.02
C PRO A 668 -3.22 18.59 -52.39
N VAL A 669 -3.46 17.95 -53.53
CA VAL A 669 -4.80 17.60 -54.03
C VAL A 669 -4.85 16.12 -54.37
N PHE A 670 -5.60 15.36 -53.58
CA PHE A 670 -5.91 13.97 -53.92
C PHE A 670 -6.99 13.95 -55.01
N SER A 671 -6.54 13.86 -56.25
CA SER A 671 -7.37 13.75 -57.45
C SER A 671 -8.17 12.45 -57.49
N LYS A 672 -8.98 12.25 -58.53
CA LYS A 672 -9.70 10.99 -58.79
C LYS A 672 -8.74 9.81 -59.03
N SER A 673 -8.29 9.16 -57.97
CA SER A 673 -7.39 8.01 -57.99
C SER A 673 -7.57 7.13 -56.75
N SER A 674 -6.87 6.00 -56.72
CA SER A 674 -6.86 5.05 -55.59
C SER A 674 -5.46 5.00 -54.96
N ALA A 675 -5.36 5.10 -53.65
CA ALA A 675 -4.13 4.98 -52.87
C ALA A 675 -4.12 3.67 -52.09
N GLU A 676 -3.22 2.74 -52.44
CA GLU A 676 -3.07 1.45 -51.76
C GLU A 676 -1.70 1.34 -51.07
N PHE A 677 -1.71 1.09 -49.76
CA PHE A 677 -0.49 0.98 -48.95
C PHE A 677 -0.69 0.05 -47.75
N SER A 678 0.42 -0.37 -47.14
CA SER A 678 0.39 -1.22 -45.95
C SER A 678 1.16 -0.59 -44.80
N ILE A 679 0.60 -0.68 -43.59
CA ILE A 679 1.26 -0.33 -42.33
C ILE A 679 1.59 -1.62 -41.59
N ILE A 680 2.85 -1.76 -41.17
CA ILE A 680 3.32 -2.91 -40.40
C ILE A 680 3.61 -2.44 -38.98
N LEU A 681 2.90 -3.03 -38.02
CA LEU A 681 3.05 -2.78 -36.59
C LEU A 681 3.64 -4.03 -35.93
N GLN A 682 4.58 -3.85 -35.02
CA GLN A 682 5.20 -4.92 -34.23
C GLN A 682 4.57 -4.94 -32.84
N LEU A 683 4.15 -6.12 -32.36
CA LEU A 683 3.60 -6.26 -31.02
C LEU A 683 4.73 -6.35 -29.99
N GLU A 684 4.62 -5.58 -28.91
CA GLU A 684 5.55 -5.62 -27.79
C GLU A 684 5.25 -6.81 -26.87
N GLU A 685 6.30 -7.45 -26.33
CA GLU A 685 6.20 -8.60 -25.41
C GLU A 685 5.88 -8.15 -23.97
N VAL A 686 4.94 -7.22 -23.80
CA VAL A 686 4.51 -6.65 -22.52
C VAL A 686 3.00 -6.88 -22.35
N ARG A 687 2.55 -7.06 -21.11
CA ARG A 687 1.13 -7.33 -20.81
C ARG A 687 0.24 -6.21 -21.37
N PHE A 688 -0.59 -6.57 -22.34
CA PHE A 688 -1.57 -5.66 -22.93
C PHE A 688 -2.62 -5.21 -21.88
N PRO A 689 -2.97 -3.91 -21.79
CA PRO A 689 -3.82 -3.36 -20.72
C PRO A 689 -5.31 -3.72 -20.85
N THR A 690 -5.77 -4.11 -22.03
CA THR A 690 -7.19 -4.36 -22.34
C THR A 690 -7.39 -5.69 -23.07
N GLU A 691 -8.60 -6.27 -22.99
CA GLU A 691 -8.95 -7.52 -23.69
C GLU A 691 -9.17 -7.31 -25.20
N LYS A 692 -9.38 -6.06 -25.61
CA LYS A 692 -9.54 -5.66 -27.00
C LYS A 692 -8.56 -4.55 -27.35
N ALA A 693 -7.93 -4.65 -28.51
CA ALA A 693 -7.17 -3.58 -29.13
C ALA A 693 -8.02 -2.89 -30.18
N VAL A 694 -8.11 -1.57 -30.12
CA VAL A 694 -8.85 -0.78 -31.11
C VAL A 694 -7.87 0.05 -31.92
N ILE A 695 -7.89 -0.12 -33.24
CA ILE A 695 -7.16 0.74 -34.17
C ILE A 695 -8.18 1.58 -34.93
N SER A 696 -8.01 2.90 -34.91
CA SER A 696 -8.94 3.83 -35.56
C SER A 696 -8.25 4.53 -36.72
N LEU A 697 -8.88 4.49 -37.89
CA LEU A 697 -8.46 5.23 -39.08
C LEU A 697 -9.40 6.40 -39.30
N ASN A 698 -8.89 7.62 -39.22
CA ASN A 698 -9.64 8.85 -39.41
C ASN A 698 -9.11 9.59 -40.64
N VAL A 699 -9.87 9.59 -41.73
CA VAL A 699 -9.54 10.33 -42.95
C VAL A 699 -10.29 11.65 -42.94
N SER A 700 -9.56 12.75 -43.11
CA SER A 700 -10.10 14.11 -43.17
C SER A 700 -9.52 14.87 -44.36
N ASN A 701 -10.21 15.92 -44.76
CA ASN A 701 -9.77 16.86 -45.78
C ASN A 701 -10.30 18.25 -45.41
N ILE A 702 -9.75 19.29 -46.03
CA ILE A 702 -10.17 20.66 -45.72
C ILE A 702 -11.34 21.15 -46.58
N ASN A 703 -11.96 20.33 -47.43
CA ASN A 703 -13.05 20.77 -48.28
C ASN A 703 -14.29 21.16 -47.45
N ASP A 704 -14.98 22.22 -47.86
CA ASP A 704 -16.13 22.75 -47.11
C ASP A 704 -17.30 21.74 -47.13
N GLY A 705 -17.85 21.46 -45.95
CA GLY A 705 -18.95 20.49 -45.77
C GLY A 705 -18.54 19.02 -45.82
N SER A 706 -17.23 18.71 -45.93
CA SER A 706 -16.74 17.33 -45.84
C SER A 706 -16.90 16.78 -44.41
N GLN A 707 -17.32 15.52 -44.31
CA GLN A 707 -17.39 14.79 -43.03
C GLN A 707 -16.16 13.87 -42.92
N PRO A 708 -15.53 13.78 -41.74
CA PRO A 708 -14.42 12.86 -41.55
C PRO A 708 -14.91 11.40 -41.66
N LEU A 709 -14.14 10.58 -42.35
CA LEU A 709 -14.41 9.15 -42.48
C LEU A 709 -13.64 8.40 -41.40
N THR A 710 -14.37 7.84 -40.43
CA THR A 710 -13.78 7.06 -39.33
C THR A 710 -14.09 5.58 -39.50
N LYS A 711 -13.05 4.74 -39.40
CA LYS A 711 -13.17 3.29 -39.39
C LYS A 711 -12.45 2.70 -38.17
N PRO A 712 -13.19 2.29 -37.12
CA PRO A 712 -12.62 1.54 -36.02
C PRO A 712 -12.44 0.07 -36.41
N ILE A 713 -11.35 -0.52 -35.93
CA ILE A 713 -10.98 -1.92 -36.10
C ILE A 713 -10.78 -2.50 -34.71
N GLU A 714 -11.60 -3.47 -34.32
CA GLU A 714 -11.45 -4.20 -33.05
C GLU A 714 -10.70 -5.52 -33.26
N LEU A 715 -9.72 -5.79 -32.42
CA LEU A 715 -8.95 -7.03 -32.38
C LEU A 715 -9.05 -7.64 -30.98
N SER A 716 -9.32 -8.94 -30.89
CA SER A 716 -9.30 -9.65 -29.61
C SER A 716 -7.86 -9.89 -29.16
N VAL A 717 -7.55 -9.62 -27.90
CA VAL A 717 -6.20 -9.79 -27.34
C VAL A 717 -6.18 -10.99 -26.40
N LYS A 718 -5.22 -11.89 -26.59
CA LYS A 718 -4.92 -13.02 -25.71
C LYS A 718 -3.48 -12.95 -25.25
N HIS A 719 -3.17 -13.42 -24.05
CA HIS A 719 -1.78 -13.56 -23.58
C HIS A 719 -1.32 -15.00 -23.70
N SER A 720 -0.13 -15.20 -24.25
CA SER A 720 0.45 -16.53 -24.38
C SER A 720 1.06 -16.99 -23.06
N PHE A 721 1.05 -18.30 -22.83
CA PHE A 721 1.87 -18.92 -21.80
C PHE A 721 2.27 -20.32 -22.27
N THR A 722 3.23 -20.93 -21.59
CA THR A 722 3.50 -22.35 -21.72
C THR A 722 3.34 -22.99 -20.36
N ALA A 723 2.53 -24.04 -20.29
CA ALA A 723 2.45 -24.90 -19.12
C ALA A 723 2.35 -26.35 -19.58
N ILE A 724 3.21 -27.17 -18.99
CA ILE A 724 3.34 -28.60 -19.21
C ILE A 724 3.07 -29.26 -17.86
N LEU A 725 2.08 -30.15 -17.82
CA LEU A 725 1.79 -30.97 -16.67
C LEU A 725 2.48 -32.32 -16.83
N THR A 726 3.39 -32.62 -15.92
CA THR A 726 4.07 -33.92 -15.86
C THR A 726 3.71 -34.64 -14.56
N GLY A 727 3.17 -35.85 -14.68
CA GLY A 727 2.97 -36.75 -13.54
C GLY A 727 4.22 -37.62 -13.27
N PRO A 728 4.25 -38.35 -12.15
CA PRO A 728 5.30 -39.32 -11.89
C PRO A 728 5.27 -40.41 -12.96
N LYS A 729 6.45 -40.76 -13.52
CA LYS A 729 6.58 -41.85 -14.51
C LYS A 729 6.49 -43.25 -13.89
N THR A 730 6.44 -43.35 -12.56
CA THR A 730 6.42 -44.60 -11.81
C THR A 730 4.99 -45.01 -11.49
N GLU A 731 4.61 -46.20 -11.93
CA GLU A 731 3.38 -46.85 -11.47
C GLU A 731 3.45 -47.10 -9.95
N ILE A 732 2.35 -46.85 -9.25
CA ILE A 732 2.26 -47.05 -7.81
C ILE A 732 1.61 -48.41 -7.57
N PHE A 733 2.34 -49.32 -6.91
CA PHE A 733 1.83 -50.65 -6.58
C PHE A 733 1.33 -50.70 -5.14
N VAL A 734 0.11 -51.20 -4.95
CA VAL A 734 -0.49 -51.38 -3.62
C VAL A 734 -0.82 -52.85 -3.41
N ASN A 735 -0.15 -53.47 -2.44
CA ASN A 735 -0.40 -54.86 -2.06
C ASN A 735 -1.62 -54.93 -1.14
N VAL A 736 -2.59 -55.78 -1.49
CA VAL A 736 -3.83 -55.97 -0.74
C VAL A 736 -3.90 -57.42 -0.27
N SER A 737 -3.86 -57.66 1.04
CA SER A 737 -3.96 -58.99 1.67
C SER A 737 -5.17 -59.07 2.61
N GLU A 738 -5.76 -60.27 2.76
CA GLU A 738 -6.97 -60.49 3.56
C GLU A 738 -6.79 -60.22 5.07
N GLU A 739 -5.56 -60.22 5.59
CA GLU A 739 -5.26 -59.99 7.02
C GLU A 739 -4.97 -58.51 7.37
N SER A 740 -4.95 -57.61 6.38
CA SER A 740 -4.54 -56.21 6.59
C SER A 740 -5.73 -55.28 6.89
N ALA A 741 -6.06 -55.11 8.18
CA ALA A 741 -7.04 -54.12 8.65
C ALA A 741 -6.55 -52.65 8.58
N HIS A 742 -5.46 -52.38 7.85
CA HIS A 742 -4.74 -51.11 7.87
C HIS A 742 -5.07 -50.25 6.64
N SER A 743 -4.97 -48.93 6.77
CA SER A 743 -4.93 -48.00 5.65
C SER A 743 -3.50 -47.82 5.14
N VAL A 744 -3.34 -47.46 3.86
CA VAL A 744 -2.05 -47.13 3.25
C VAL A 744 -2.04 -45.68 2.78
N ASP A 745 -1.00 -44.93 3.13
CA ASP A 745 -0.78 -43.58 2.63
C ASP A 745 -0.05 -43.67 1.28
N ILE A 746 -0.66 -43.13 0.24
CA ILE A 746 -0.09 -43.01 -1.11
C ILE A 746 0.21 -41.55 -1.38
N GLN A 747 1.44 -41.28 -1.78
CA GLN A 747 1.89 -39.94 -2.14
C GLN A 747 2.25 -39.88 -3.62
N TYR A 748 1.72 -38.88 -4.32
CA TYR A 748 2.05 -38.61 -5.72
C TYR A 748 2.17 -37.11 -5.98
N THR A 749 3.10 -36.74 -6.87
CA THR A 749 3.45 -35.34 -7.16
C THR A 749 3.18 -35.01 -8.62
N PHE A 750 2.41 -33.95 -8.86
CA PHE A 750 2.26 -33.34 -10.17
C PHE A 750 3.24 -32.17 -10.30
N HIS A 751 4.03 -32.19 -11.36
CA HIS A 751 4.99 -31.15 -11.68
C HIS A 751 4.42 -30.26 -12.80
N VAL A 752 4.14 -29.01 -12.48
CA VAL A 752 3.76 -27.98 -13.45
C VAL A 752 5.02 -27.23 -13.83
N ASN A 753 5.38 -27.29 -15.11
CA ASN A 753 6.58 -26.64 -15.64
C ASN A 753 6.25 -25.83 -16.90
N GLY A 754 6.82 -24.63 -17.02
CA GLY A 754 6.72 -23.85 -18.24
C GLY A 754 7.22 -22.42 -18.08
N GLU A 755 6.65 -21.52 -18.87
CA GLU A 755 6.92 -20.08 -18.85
C GLU A 755 5.58 -19.34 -18.78
N ASN A 756 5.35 -18.66 -17.67
CA ASN A 756 4.15 -17.89 -17.39
C ASN A 756 4.48 -16.40 -17.16
N GLN A 757 5.12 -15.77 -18.14
CA GLN A 757 5.63 -14.40 -18.04
C GLN A 757 4.55 -13.36 -17.71
N PHE A 758 3.29 -13.63 -18.07
CA PHE A 758 2.16 -12.73 -17.81
C PHE A 758 1.35 -13.08 -16.54
N GLN A 759 1.84 -14.00 -15.70
CA GLN A 759 1.17 -14.44 -14.46
C GLN A 759 -0.28 -14.86 -14.70
N VAL A 760 -0.51 -15.65 -15.74
CA VAL A 760 -1.82 -16.20 -16.08
C VAL A 760 -2.31 -17.06 -14.90
N PRO A 761 -3.54 -16.87 -14.40
CA PRO A 761 -4.11 -17.73 -13.38
C PRO A 761 -4.39 -19.11 -13.97
N LEU A 762 -3.65 -20.11 -13.51
CA LEU A 762 -3.78 -21.51 -13.87
C LEU A 762 -4.47 -22.25 -12.73
N ILE A 763 -5.33 -23.21 -13.08
CA ILE A 763 -5.99 -24.08 -12.10
C ILE A 763 -5.59 -25.51 -12.41
N LEU A 764 -4.81 -26.14 -11.52
CA LEU A 764 -4.61 -27.58 -11.58
C LEU A 764 -5.81 -28.28 -10.92
N ASP A 765 -6.60 -29.01 -11.70
CA ASP A 765 -7.71 -29.86 -11.23
C ASP A 765 -7.22 -31.31 -11.17
N VAL A 766 -6.94 -31.82 -9.97
CA VAL A 766 -6.58 -33.22 -9.73
C VAL A 766 -7.81 -33.99 -9.26
N GLN A 767 -8.23 -34.97 -10.04
CA GLN A 767 -9.40 -35.79 -9.77
C GLN A 767 -8.97 -37.17 -9.28
N MET A 768 -9.33 -37.50 -8.04
CA MET A 768 -9.03 -38.78 -7.38
C MET A 768 -10.32 -39.52 -6.98
N PRO A 769 -10.49 -40.80 -7.34
CA PRO A 769 -11.65 -41.59 -6.91
C PRO A 769 -11.58 -41.90 -5.41
N VAL A 770 -12.68 -41.63 -4.69
CA VAL A 770 -12.80 -41.88 -3.24
C VAL A 770 -13.93 -42.83 -2.89
N LYS A 771 -14.93 -42.97 -3.77
CA LYS A 771 -16.04 -43.91 -3.59
C LYS A 771 -16.41 -44.57 -4.92
N ILE A 772 -16.39 -45.90 -4.96
CA ILE A 772 -16.74 -46.69 -6.16
C ILE A 772 -17.75 -47.75 -5.76
N LYS A 773 -18.88 -47.86 -6.48
CA LYS A 773 -19.94 -48.85 -6.22
C LYS A 773 -20.45 -48.85 -4.76
N GLY A 774 -20.38 -47.71 -4.07
CA GLY A 774 -20.80 -47.58 -2.66
C GLY A 774 -19.69 -47.77 -1.62
N PHE A 775 -18.52 -48.30 -1.99
CA PHE A 775 -17.38 -48.53 -1.11
C PHE A 775 -16.47 -47.31 -1.02
N ASN A 776 -16.12 -46.88 0.19
CA ASN A 776 -15.22 -45.74 0.44
C ASN A 776 -13.77 -46.22 0.39
N ILE A 777 -13.09 -45.96 -0.73
CA ILE A 777 -11.75 -46.52 -1.00
C ILE A 777 -10.60 -45.67 -0.46
N GLY A 778 -10.83 -44.38 -0.21
CA GLY A 778 -9.81 -43.51 0.33
C GLY A 778 -10.27 -42.09 0.57
N THR A 779 -9.42 -41.31 1.23
CA THR A 779 -9.62 -39.90 1.53
C THR A 779 -8.33 -39.11 1.30
N VAL A 780 -8.45 -37.80 1.06
CA VAL A 780 -7.29 -36.91 0.92
C VAL A 780 -6.84 -36.51 2.33
N LYS A 781 -5.60 -36.87 2.69
CA LYS A 781 -5.04 -36.65 4.03
C LYS A 781 -4.27 -35.33 4.12
N ALA A 782 -3.47 -35.03 3.10
CA ALA A 782 -2.68 -33.79 3.03
C ALA A 782 -2.41 -33.37 1.58
N ILE A 783 -2.23 -32.06 1.40
CA ILE A 783 -1.79 -31.46 0.14
C ILE A 783 -0.59 -30.58 0.46
N GLN A 784 0.57 -30.93 -0.08
CA GLN A 784 1.80 -30.17 0.06
C GLN A 784 2.03 -29.36 -1.22
N LYS A 785 2.38 -28.08 -1.05
CA LYS A 785 2.70 -27.14 -2.12
C LYS A 785 4.11 -26.60 -1.90
N THR A 786 4.86 -26.43 -2.98
CA THR A 786 6.23 -25.88 -2.93
C THR A 786 6.26 -24.36 -2.83
N LYS A 787 5.17 -23.67 -3.21
CA LYS A 787 5.06 -22.21 -3.20
C LYS A 787 3.94 -21.75 -2.26
N ASN A 788 4.19 -20.69 -1.50
CA ASN A 788 3.23 -20.15 -0.52
C ASN A 788 1.93 -19.56 -1.14
N PRO A 789 1.90 -18.84 -2.28
CA PRO A 789 0.69 -18.20 -2.79
C PRO A 789 -0.39 -19.17 -3.30
N THR A 790 -0.04 -20.41 -3.60
CA THR A 790 -0.97 -21.38 -4.21
C THR A 790 -2.04 -21.84 -3.24
N GLN A 791 -3.31 -21.74 -3.65
CA GLN A 791 -4.45 -22.12 -2.81
C GLN A 791 -5.13 -23.35 -3.38
N CYS A 792 -5.17 -24.42 -2.59
CA CYS A 792 -5.84 -25.67 -2.97
C CYS A 792 -7.14 -25.85 -2.20
N LYS A 793 -8.22 -26.22 -2.90
CA LYS A 793 -9.52 -26.57 -2.32
C LYS A 793 -9.95 -27.95 -2.81
N ASN A 794 -10.57 -28.73 -1.94
CA ASN A 794 -11.13 -30.03 -2.28
C ASN A 794 -12.67 -29.96 -2.39
N GLU A 795 -13.22 -30.46 -3.49
CA GLU A 795 -14.67 -30.57 -3.70
C GLU A 795 -15.02 -32.02 -4.08
N THR A 796 -16.07 -32.56 -3.49
CA THR A 796 -16.56 -33.91 -3.84
C THR A 796 -17.57 -33.83 -4.97
N LYS A 797 -17.30 -34.50 -6.10
CA LYS A 797 -18.15 -34.50 -7.30
C LYS A 797 -18.25 -35.89 -7.93
N PRO A 798 -19.26 -36.15 -8.78
CA PRO A 798 -19.26 -37.35 -9.61
C PRO A 798 -17.99 -37.43 -10.46
N CYS A 799 -17.44 -38.63 -10.62
CA CYS A 799 -16.28 -38.86 -11.51
C CYS A 799 -16.63 -38.44 -12.94
N ARG A 800 -15.71 -37.82 -13.69
CA ARG A 800 -15.95 -37.48 -15.11
C ARG A 800 -16.10 -38.77 -15.93
N SER A 801 -16.89 -38.73 -16.99
CA SER A 801 -17.14 -39.86 -17.92
C SER A 801 -15.89 -40.47 -18.54
N ASP A 802 -14.82 -39.68 -18.59
CA ASP A 802 -13.54 -40.01 -19.24
C ASP A 802 -12.63 -40.80 -18.29
N LEU A 803 -12.99 -40.89 -17.00
CA LEU A 803 -12.37 -41.77 -16.02
C LEU A 803 -12.87 -43.21 -16.26
N GLN A 804 -12.52 -43.75 -17.43
CA GLN A 804 -12.68 -45.17 -17.69
C GLN A 804 -11.69 -45.89 -16.78
N ILE A 805 -12.19 -46.78 -15.92
CA ILE A 805 -11.36 -47.89 -15.47
C ILE A 805 -10.91 -48.58 -16.75
N ALA A 806 -9.61 -48.62 -17.02
CA ALA A 806 -9.03 -49.13 -18.25
C ALA A 806 -9.15 -50.66 -18.33
N THR A 807 -10.36 -51.22 -18.21
CA THR A 807 -10.81 -52.55 -18.65
C THR A 807 -12.21 -52.87 -18.08
N ALA A 808 -13.28 -52.29 -18.62
CA ALA A 808 -14.58 -52.96 -18.72
C ALA A 808 -15.51 -52.15 -19.63
N LYS A 809 -15.92 -52.73 -20.77
CA LYS A 809 -17.00 -52.22 -21.62
C LYS A 809 -18.38 -52.36 -20.95
N GLN A 810 -18.54 -51.90 -19.71
CA GLN A 810 -19.82 -51.89 -19.00
C GLN A 810 -20.00 -50.59 -18.21
N SER A 811 -21.21 -50.04 -18.29
CA SER A 811 -21.60 -48.78 -17.63
C SER A 811 -21.26 -48.82 -16.15
N LEU A 812 -20.36 -47.94 -15.73
CA LEU A 812 -19.90 -47.86 -14.35
C LEU A 812 -21.07 -47.39 -13.44
N GLY A 813 -21.33 -48.14 -12.37
CA GLY A 813 -22.17 -47.68 -11.27
C GLY A 813 -21.58 -46.42 -10.61
N SER A 814 -22.34 -45.79 -9.70
CA SER A 814 -22.01 -44.49 -9.09
C SER A 814 -20.56 -44.41 -8.58
N CYS A 815 -19.75 -43.55 -9.20
CA CYS A 815 -18.39 -43.21 -8.82
C CYS A 815 -18.36 -41.76 -8.29
N THR A 816 -17.74 -41.56 -7.13
CA THR A 816 -17.52 -40.24 -6.52
C THR A 816 -16.02 -39.96 -6.42
N CYS A 817 -15.60 -38.80 -6.92
CA CYS A 817 -14.24 -38.30 -6.86
C CYS A 817 -14.13 -37.11 -5.91
N VAL A 818 -12.92 -36.91 -5.38
CA VAL A 818 -12.49 -35.61 -4.85
C VAL A 818 -11.71 -34.90 -5.93
N ASN A 819 -12.15 -33.69 -6.26
CA ASN A 819 -11.47 -32.76 -7.15
C ASN A 819 -10.67 -31.78 -6.29
N ILE A 820 -9.35 -31.83 -6.41
CA ILE A 820 -8.42 -30.91 -5.75
C ILE A 820 -8.10 -29.83 -6.77
N LYS A 821 -8.59 -28.61 -6.53
CA LYS A 821 -8.35 -27.44 -7.38
C LYS A 821 -7.29 -26.57 -6.73
N CYS A 822 -6.12 -26.49 -7.34
CA CYS A 822 -5.04 -25.62 -6.91
C CYS A 822 -4.91 -24.43 -7.87
N ASN A 823 -5.16 -23.23 -7.35
CA ASN A 823 -5.00 -21.98 -8.09
C ASN A 823 -3.55 -21.50 -7.96
N MET A 824 -2.88 -21.32 -9.09
CA MET A 824 -1.47 -20.91 -9.17
C MET A 824 -1.27 -19.84 -10.25
N THR A 825 -0.24 -19.02 -10.08
CA THR A 825 0.21 -18.03 -11.07
C THR A 825 1.68 -18.21 -11.44
N ASP A 826 2.41 -19.04 -10.71
CA ASP A 826 3.83 -19.32 -10.96
C ASP A 826 4.03 -20.20 -12.20
N ASP A 827 5.22 -20.11 -12.78
CA ASP A 827 5.64 -20.87 -13.96
C ASP A 827 6.15 -22.28 -13.61
N ARG A 828 6.49 -22.52 -12.34
CA ARG A 828 6.97 -23.79 -11.81
C ARG A 828 6.43 -24.09 -10.42
N GLU A 829 5.66 -25.16 -10.31
CA GLU A 829 5.15 -25.60 -9.03
C GLU A 829 4.95 -27.13 -8.98
N ASP A 830 5.36 -27.69 -7.84
CA ASP A 830 5.13 -29.09 -7.50
C ASP A 830 4.00 -29.17 -6.46
N ILE A 831 2.96 -29.94 -6.81
CA ILE A 831 1.83 -30.23 -5.93
C ILE A 831 1.85 -31.71 -5.60
N THR A 832 2.02 -32.01 -4.31
CA THR A 832 2.06 -33.36 -3.81
C THR A 832 0.80 -33.66 -3.00
N VAL A 833 0.07 -34.70 -3.41
CA VAL A 833 -1.15 -35.15 -2.76
C VAL A 833 -0.85 -36.43 -2.00
N THR A 834 -1.18 -36.44 -0.71
CA THR A 834 -1.14 -37.63 0.14
C THR A 834 -2.56 -38.11 0.38
N ALA A 835 -2.85 -39.32 -0.10
CA ALA A 835 -4.14 -39.97 0.01
C ALA A 835 -4.05 -41.19 0.92
N GLU A 836 -4.97 -41.30 1.86
CA GLU A 836 -5.10 -42.48 2.71
C GLU A 836 -6.13 -43.43 2.08
N MET A 837 -5.72 -44.65 1.73
CA MET A 837 -6.57 -45.65 1.10
C MET A 837 -6.87 -46.83 2.04
N SER A 838 -8.12 -47.30 2.04
CA SER A 838 -8.54 -48.45 2.85
C SER A 838 -8.26 -49.75 2.10
N LEU A 839 -7.32 -50.56 2.59
CA LEU A 839 -6.99 -51.86 1.99
C LEU A 839 -8.17 -52.83 2.04
N LEU A 840 -9.00 -52.76 3.08
CA LEU A 840 -10.17 -53.61 3.26
C LEU A 840 -11.27 -53.32 2.23
N GLU A 841 -11.56 -52.05 1.96
CA GLU A 841 -12.55 -51.64 0.94
C GLU A 841 -12.00 -51.82 -0.47
N LEU A 842 -10.69 -51.59 -0.68
CA LEU A 842 -10.01 -51.90 -1.94
C LEU A 842 -10.07 -53.40 -2.25
N ASN A 843 -9.85 -54.29 -1.28
CA ASN A 843 -9.92 -55.74 -1.49
C ASN A 843 -11.30 -56.21 -1.98
N LYS A 844 -12.39 -55.57 -1.50
CA LYS A 844 -13.77 -55.85 -1.93
C LYS A 844 -14.04 -55.43 -3.38
N LEU A 845 -13.24 -54.50 -3.91
CA LEU A 845 -13.29 -54.09 -5.31
C LEU A 845 -12.42 -54.97 -6.22
N ILE A 846 -11.51 -55.77 -5.64
CA ILE A 846 -10.65 -56.72 -6.38
C ILE A 846 -11.51 -57.90 -6.87
N GLY A 847 -12.07 -57.71 -8.06
CA GLY A 847 -12.64 -58.73 -8.94
C GLY A 847 -12.03 -58.61 -10.35
N ASP A 848 -12.60 -57.75 -11.20
CA ASP A 848 -12.22 -57.56 -12.63
C ASP A 848 -11.22 -56.41 -12.90
N THR A 849 -10.76 -55.66 -11.88
CA THR A 849 -10.00 -54.42 -12.11
C THR A 849 -8.70 -54.38 -11.30
N GLN A 850 -7.57 -54.18 -11.98
CA GLN A 850 -6.22 -54.13 -11.40
C GLN A 850 -5.64 -52.71 -11.30
N GLU A 851 -6.36 -51.67 -11.75
CA GLU A 851 -5.81 -50.31 -11.89
C GLU A 851 -6.83 -49.21 -11.48
N LEU A 852 -6.38 -48.22 -10.72
CA LEU A 852 -7.08 -46.97 -10.40
C LEU A 852 -6.35 -45.79 -11.04
N ILE A 853 -7.08 -44.92 -11.73
CA ILE A 853 -6.49 -43.77 -12.42
C ILE A 853 -6.79 -42.48 -11.67
N VAL A 854 -5.74 -41.73 -11.33
CA VAL A 854 -5.81 -40.34 -10.86
C VAL A 854 -5.44 -39.43 -12.03
N THR A 855 -6.26 -38.43 -12.30
CA THR A 855 -6.03 -37.52 -13.44
C THR A 855 -5.79 -36.10 -12.96
N GLY A 856 -4.80 -35.43 -13.54
CA GLY A 856 -4.55 -34.00 -13.37
C GLY A 856 -4.74 -33.27 -14.70
N GLU A 857 -5.40 -32.13 -14.68
CA GLU A 857 -5.61 -31.26 -15.84
C GLU A 857 -5.35 -29.79 -15.48
N ILE A 858 -4.59 -29.08 -16.31
CA ILE A 858 -4.44 -27.61 -16.21
C ILE A 858 -5.61 -26.94 -16.92
N LEU A 859 -6.40 -26.18 -16.18
CA LEU A 859 -7.51 -25.37 -16.65
C LEU A 859 -7.11 -23.89 -16.64
N TYR A 860 -7.58 -23.15 -17.64
CA TYR A 860 -7.36 -21.72 -17.79
C TYR A 860 -8.48 -21.11 -18.63
N ASN A 861 -8.62 -19.78 -18.59
CA ASN A 861 -9.60 -19.10 -19.41
C ASN A 861 -9.12 -18.97 -20.87
N SER A 862 -9.63 -19.83 -21.76
CA SER A 862 -9.25 -19.86 -23.18
C SER A 862 -9.72 -18.64 -23.99
N SER A 863 -10.60 -17.80 -23.44
CA SER A 863 -10.99 -16.54 -24.09
C SER A 863 -9.92 -15.46 -23.95
N LEU A 864 -9.14 -15.49 -22.87
CA LEU A 864 -8.12 -14.49 -22.53
C LEU A 864 -6.68 -14.99 -22.70
N TYR A 865 -6.48 -16.31 -22.70
CA TYR A 865 -5.15 -16.90 -22.66
C TYR A 865 -5.00 -18.03 -23.67
N GLN A 866 -3.78 -18.19 -24.19
CA GLN A 866 -3.45 -19.23 -25.15
C GLN A 866 -2.22 -20.01 -24.69
N ASN A 867 -2.39 -21.30 -24.41
CA ASN A 867 -1.24 -22.19 -24.22
C ASN A 867 -0.60 -22.49 -25.59
N LEU A 868 0.70 -22.19 -25.72
CA LEU A 868 1.45 -22.44 -26.95
C LEU A 868 1.84 -23.92 -27.13
N LYS A 869 1.81 -24.72 -26.07
CA LYS A 869 2.08 -26.17 -26.11
C LYS A 869 0.77 -26.95 -26.12
N HIS A 870 0.40 -27.50 -27.28
CA HIS A 870 -0.76 -28.38 -27.41
C HIS A 870 -0.42 -29.80 -26.96
N GLY A 871 -1.28 -30.41 -26.15
CA GLY A 871 -1.22 -31.85 -25.79
C GLY A 871 -0.76 -32.18 -24.37
N ASP A 872 0.09 -31.35 -23.74
CA ASP A 872 0.75 -31.69 -22.46
C ASP A 872 0.12 -31.03 -21.22
N HIS A 873 -1.18 -30.75 -21.23
CA HIS A 873 -1.91 -30.14 -20.09
C HIS A 873 -2.65 -31.17 -19.23
N LYS A 874 -2.51 -32.47 -19.56
CA LYS A 874 -3.10 -33.59 -18.83
C LYS A 874 -2.03 -34.59 -18.45
N ALA A 875 -2.08 -35.07 -17.22
CA ALA A 875 -1.25 -36.16 -16.73
C ALA A 875 -2.13 -37.18 -16.00
N GLN A 876 -1.80 -38.46 -16.12
CA GLN A 876 -2.50 -39.55 -15.46
C GLN A 876 -1.52 -40.36 -14.62
N ILE A 877 -1.99 -40.87 -13.49
CA ILE A 877 -1.25 -41.72 -12.57
C ILE A 877 -2.06 -42.99 -12.39
N THR A 878 -1.44 -44.12 -12.68
CA THR A 878 -2.04 -45.44 -12.50
C THR A 878 -1.57 -46.04 -11.18
N ILE A 879 -2.53 -46.45 -10.35
CA ILE A 879 -2.32 -47.16 -9.09
C ILE A 879 -2.76 -48.60 -9.31
N THR A 880 -1.81 -49.52 -9.29
CA THR A 880 -2.01 -50.93 -9.60
C THR A 880 -2.19 -51.74 -8.30
N LEU A 881 -3.28 -52.49 -8.20
CA LEU A 881 -3.62 -53.30 -7.03
C LEU A 881 -3.10 -54.74 -7.21
N LEU A 882 -2.25 -55.19 -6.30
CA LEU A 882 -1.66 -56.53 -6.32
C LEU A 882 -2.28 -57.40 -5.21
N LYS A 883 -2.90 -58.53 -5.57
CA LYS A 883 -3.43 -59.52 -4.63
C LYS A 883 -2.37 -60.59 -4.34
N HIS A 884 -2.05 -60.81 -3.08
CA HIS A 884 -1.11 -61.85 -2.67
C HIS A 884 -1.86 -63.19 -2.50
N GLU A 885 -1.67 -64.15 -3.41
CA GLU A 885 -2.19 -65.51 -3.23
C GLU A 885 -1.23 -66.33 -2.37
N ILE A 886 -1.68 -66.74 -1.17
CA ILE A 886 -0.92 -67.65 -0.32
C ILE A 886 -1.06 -69.06 -0.90
N ILE A 887 0.01 -69.56 -1.53
CA ILE A 887 0.09 -70.95 -1.95
C ILE A 887 0.35 -71.81 -0.71
N TYR A 888 -0.65 -72.56 -0.25
CA TYR A 888 -0.49 -73.53 0.84
C TYR A 888 0.47 -74.66 0.42
N THR A 889 1.69 -74.66 0.94
CA THR A 889 2.76 -75.63 0.63
C THR A 889 2.61 -76.98 1.36
N LEU A 890 1.63 -77.11 2.26
CA LEU A 890 1.42 -78.30 3.10
C LEU A 890 1.12 -79.59 2.30
N PRO A 891 0.29 -79.60 1.24
CA PRO A 891 0.04 -80.81 0.45
C PRO A 891 1.28 -81.28 -0.32
N VAL A 892 2.11 -80.34 -0.77
CA VAL A 892 3.36 -80.62 -1.50
C VAL A 892 4.41 -81.24 -0.56
N ILE A 893 4.52 -80.72 0.66
CA ILE A 893 5.42 -81.27 1.68
C ILE A 893 5.01 -82.70 2.04
N ILE A 894 3.72 -82.93 2.33
CA ILE A 894 3.19 -84.26 2.66
C ILE A 894 3.45 -85.25 1.50
N GLY A 895 3.14 -84.85 0.27
CA GLY A 895 3.36 -85.66 -0.94
C GLY A 895 4.84 -86.03 -1.14
N SER A 896 5.75 -85.07 -0.96
CA SER A 896 7.20 -85.32 -1.08
C SER A 896 7.74 -86.21 0.03
N THR A 897 7.26 -86.09 1.28
CA THR A 897 7.67 -87.01 2.36
C THR A 897 7.20 -88.44 2.13
N ILE A 898 5.94 -88.64 1.71
CA ILE A 898 5.41 -89.98 1.43
C ILE A 898 6.17 -90.60 0.25
N GLY A 899 6.39 -89.84 -0.82
CA GLY A 899 7.19 -90.29 -1.97
C GLY A 899 8.63 -90.65 -1.61
N GLY A 900 9.28 -89.83 -0.78
CA GLY A 900 10.65 -90.06 -0.30
C GLY A 900 10.80 -91.32 0.55
N ILE A 901 9.86 -91.57 1.47
CA ILE A 901 9.87 -92.79 2.30
C ILE A 901 9.68 -94.04 1.44
N LEU A 902 8.79 -93.98 0.44
CA LEU A 902 8.50 -95.10 -0.44
C LEU A 902 9.72 -95.44 -1.32
N LEU A 903 10.43 -94.42 -1.81
CA LEU A 903 11.69 -94.58 -2.53
C LEU A 903 12.78 -95.20 -1.65
N LEU A 904 12.92 -94.73 -0.40
CA LEU A 904 13.89 -95.28 0.56
C LEU A 904 13.63 -96.77 0.82
N LEU A 905 12.37 -97.16 1.00
CA LEU A 905 11.98 -98.56 1.22
C LEU A 905 12.36 -99.44 0.01
N ILE A 906 12.14 -98.96 -1.21
CA ILE A 906 12.55 -99.65 -2.43
C ILE A 906 14.08 -99.81 -2.47
N ILE A 907 14.84 -98.76 -2.13
CA ILE A 907 16.30 -98.79 -2.09
C ILE A 907 16.80 -99.80 -1.04
N VAL A 908 16.21 -99.84 0.16
CA VAL A 908 16.57 -100.80 1.20
C VAL A 908 16.29 -102.24 0.74
N VAL A 909 15.14 -102.50 0.09
CA VAL A 909 14.84 -103.81 -0.48
C VAL A 909 15.85 -104.22 -1.54
N ILE A 910 16.25 -103.28 -2.42
CA ILE A 910 17.31 -103.51 -3.42
C ILE A 910 18.65 -103.83 -2.73
N LEU A 911 19.05 -103.05 -1.73
CA LEU A 911 20.32 -103.24 -1.00
C LEU A 911 20.37 -104.58 -0.24
N VAL A 912 19.24 -105.01 0.33
CA VAL A 912 19.11 -106.34 0.96
C VAL A 912 19.20 -107.45 -0.11
N LYS A 913 18.52 -107.31 -1.25
CA LYS A 913 18.63 -108.27 -2.36
C LYS A 913 20.02 -108.33 -2.98
N CYS A 914 20.74 -107.21 -3.01
CA CYS A 914 22.12 -107.11 -3.49
C CYS A 914 23.15 -107.58 -2.45
N GLY A 915 22.74 -108.13 -1.31
CA GLY A 915 23.61 -108.80 -0.35
C GLY A 915 24.49 -107.85 0.49
N PHE A 916 24.17 -106.55 0.51
CA PHE A 916 25.00 -105.51 1.12
C PHE A 916 25.16 -105.66 2.65
N PHE A 917 24.18 -106.25 3.33
CA PHE A 917 24.16 -106.35 4.80
C PHE A 917 24.69 -107.67 5.37
N ASN A 918 25.28 -108.56 4.56
CA ASN A 918 25.87 -109.81 5.04
C ASN A 918 27.40 -109.70 5.14
N ARG A 919 27.90 -109.16 6.26
CA ARG A 919 29.30 -109.35 6.68
C ARG A 919 29.37 -109.69 8.16
N LYS A 920 29.73 -110.93 8.47
CA LYS A 920 30.06 -111.41 9.82
C LYS A 920 31.54 -111.15 10.09
N TYR A 921 31.87 -110.32 11.06
CA TYR A 921 33.18 -110.34 11.72
C TYR A 921 33.04 -110.60 13.22
N LYS A 922 33.94 -111.46 13.69
CA LYS A 922 34.04 -112.08 15.01
C LYS A 922 34.33 -111.06 16.12
N THR A 923 33.46 -111.14 17.14
CA THR A 923 33.67 -111.14 18.59
C THR A 923 35.04 -110.86 19.23
N ALA A 924 34.94 -110.05 20.30
CA ALA A 924 35.56 -110.16 21.63
C ALA A 924 37.07 -109.80 21.73
N GLU A 925 37.62 -109.21 22.79
CA GLU A 925 37.35 -109.20 24.25
C GLU A 925 37.76 -107.80 24.80
N LEU A 926 37.08 -107.17 25.79
CA LEU A 926 37.11 -107.41 27.25
C LEU A 926 38.52 -107.34 27.88
N GLU A 927 38.88 -106.20 28.48
CA GLU A 927 39.35 -106.06 29.88
C GLU A 927 39.53 -104.57 30.26
N GLU A 928 39.11 -104.27 31.50
CA GLU A 928 39.03 -103.00 32.28
C GLU A 928 37.96 -101.94 31.94
#